data_AF-A0A1A5CYH4-F1
#
_entry.id   AF-A0A1A5CYH4-F1
#
_cell.length_a   1.000
_cell.length_b   1.000
_cell.length_c   1.000
_cell.angle_alpha   90.00
_cell.angle_beta   90.00
_cell.angle_gamma   90.00
#
_symmetry.space_group_name_H-M   'P 1'
#
loop_
_entity.id
_entity.type
_entity.pdbx_description
1 polymer ?
#
loop_
_entity_poly.entity_id
_entity_poly.type
_entity_poly.pdbx_seq_one_letter_code
_entity_poly.pdbx_strand_id
1 'polypeptide(L)'
;MIAFIAPSGPALRFAGKTLLAGGIALWLSFRLDLEQPQWALMTVFIVSQPLSGMVVAKGLFRLLGTLVGTSMAVLIMALFAQTPWLFLLVVALWMGLCTAASTLLRNHVSYAFVLSGYTVAIIALPAINVPLQVFDQAVARCTEICLGIVCASVVSATLWPQRVEENLARVARETLDAALQAAANALRGQAREPEGILQLLGRIVAADAQRDHAWFEGHQGQRRALALRTLSRDVLSLLRTARGASRQRQVLSPEAQAQLQPWLDELLTLLPRHTPEQLQALRDRLLQASADEALDNDLRYCLARCAVLLIKVEAAETAAAGVASGEFSGATSSGLSWHRDWLMALFYGLRSALALLGIAAFWLASAWPAAVGGMLMAGILCSLFANRDNAVELSMSFLRGILYALLASIVVDQWLLPQWNGFPLLCMALGVPLFFAALGMAGPPALIGTATTFAIQFITFIAPRNDMHYDFASLLNSAQATVIGVGFAAMVFRLLALPPDWVIRRLGQAMALDLGRLTRYPLEQAESWFGGRMADRLIRLARHYALLPQAMQRRWLDGLLALDMGSELLHLRHCLAGARGVLRKRRQAFLDNLGDLFQTGPAPGREARLDELCDELDAALRSDPGHLAENNRLARAALRQLSNTWRAWCRLEDEHGPG
;
A
#
# COMPACT_ATOMS: atom_id res chain seq x y z
N MET A 1 16.39 -17.06 15.44
CA MET A 1 17.35 -17.07 16.57
C MET A 1 18.35 -15.91 16.51
N ILE A 2 19.00 -15.64 15.37
CA ILE A 2 20.01 -14.57 15.25
C ILE A 2 19.50 -13.20 15.77
N ALA A 3 18.25 -12.85 15.47
CA ALA A 3 17.64 -11.59 15.93
C ALA A 3 17.60 -11.39 17.46
N PHE A 4 17.59 -12.46 18.25
CA PHE A 4 17.56 -12.38 19.73
C PHE A 4 18.92 -12.60 20.37
N ILE A 5 19.81 -13.37 19.71
CA ILE A 5 21.14 -13.73 20.23
C ILE A 5 22.18 -12.68 19.82
N ALA A 6 22.06 -12.10 18.63
CA ALA A 6 22.93 -11.05 18.10
C ALA A 6 22.07 -9.92 17.48
N PRO A 7 21.35 -9.15 18.31
CA PRO A 7 20.48 -8.08 17.82
C PRO A 7 21.29 -6.95 17.18
N SER A 8 20.74 -6.34 16.14
CA SER A 8 21.36 -5.17 15.50
C SER A 8 21.33 -3.96 16.43
N GLY A 9 22.32 -3.06 16.29
CA GLY A 9 22.37 -1.80 17.05
C GLY A 9 21.06 -0.98 16.98
N PRO A 10 20.44 -0.81 15.81
CA PRO A 10 19.13 -0.15 15.70
C PRO A 10 18.01 -0.86 16.46
N ALA A 11 17.98 -2.20 16.45
CA ALA A 11 16.96 -2.97 17.18
C ALA A 11 17.10 -2.80 18.70
N LEU A 12 18.32 -2.81 19.23
CA LEU A 12 18.60 -2.54 20.65
C LEU A 12 18.13 -1.13 21.06
N ARG A 13 18.43 -0.12 20.24
CA ARG A 13 17.97 1.26 20.47
C ARG A 13 16.44 1.36 20.46
N PHE A 14 15.78 0.70 19.50
CA PHE A 14 14.32 0.65 19.43
C PHE A 14 13.69 0.00 20.67
N ALA A 15 14.23 -1.14 21.10
CA ALA A 15 13.72 -1.87 22.25
C ALA A 15 13.92 -1.10 23.56
N GLY A 16 15.12 -0.54 23.77
CA GLY A 16 15.42 0.28 24.95
C GLY A 16 14.53 1.52 25.06
N LYS A 17 14.33 2.26 23.95
CA LYS A 17 13.43 3.42 23.95
C LYS A 17 11.98 3.04 24.22
N THR A 18 11.50 1.96 23.60
CA THR A 18 10.10 1.51 23.75
C THR A 18 9.83 1.10 25.20
N LEU A 19 10.76 0.38 25.83
CA LEU A 19 10.67 0.03 27.25
C LEU A 19 10.71 1.25 28.15
N LEU A 20 11.63 2.19 27.91
CA LEU A 20 11.73 3.39 28.73
C LEU A 20 10.44 4.22 28.64
N ALA A 21 9.92 4.42 27.42
CA ALA A 21 8.65 5.09 27.21
C ALA A 21 7.49 4.36 27.91
N GLY A 22 7.45 3.03 27.84
CA GLY A 22 6.44 2.21 28.49
C GLY A 22 6.50 2.30 30.01
N GLY A 23 7.72 2.24 30.58
CA GLY A 23 7.96 2.41 32.00
C GLY A 23 7.57 3.79 32.51
N ILE A 24 7.93 4.86 31.79
CA ILE A 24 7.51 6.23 32.13
C ILE A 24 5.99 6.38 32.05
N ALA A 25 5.35 5.85 31.01
CA ALA A 25 3.89 5.90 30.86
C ALA A 25 3.19 5.16 32.01
N LEU A 26 3.69 3.98 32.38
CA LEU A 26 3.14 3.20 33.48
C LEU A 26 3.35 3.89 34.83
N TRP A 27 4.55 4.45 35.07
CA TRP A 27 4.86 5.21 36.29
C TRP A 27 3.93 6.42 36.46
N LEU A 28 3.76 7.21 35.39
CA LEU A 28 2.85 8.36 35.40
C LEU A 28 1.40 7.91 35.59
N SER A 29 0.98 6.81 34.96
CA SER A 29 -0.38 6.29 35.10
C SER A 29 -0.70 5.91 36.54
N PHE A 30 0.21 5.24 37.25
CA PHE A 30 0.03 4.93 38.67
C PHE A 30 0.07 6.17 39.56
N ARG A 31 0.93 7.15 39.25
CA ARG A 31 1.01 8.41 40.00
C ARG A 31 -0.23 9.29 39.85
N LEU A 32 -0.89 9.23 38.70
CA LEU A 32 -2.13 9.93 38.41
C LEU A 32 -3.37 9.14 38.79
N ASP A 33 -3.21 7.94 39.37
CA ASP A 33 -4.27 7.03 39.77
C ASP A 33 -5.29 6.75 38.64
N LEU A 34 -4.77 6.50 37.43
CA LEU A 34 -5.62 6.16 36.28
C LEU A 34 -6.23 4.76 36.45
N GLU A 35 -7.48 4.59 36.03
CA GLU A 35 -8.25 3.36 36.24
C GLU A 35 -7.63 2.11 35.59
N GLN A 36 -7.03 2.25 34.41
CA GLN A 36 -6.54 1.14 33.58
C GLN A 36 -5.15 1.44 32.98
N PRO A 37 -4.07 1.49 33.80
CA PRO A 37 -2.70 1.81 33.38
C PRO A 37 -2.15 0.95 32.24
N GLN A 38 -2.68 -0.27 32.09
CA GLN A 38 -2.41 -1.16 30.97
C GLN A 38 -2.56 -0.51 29.59
N TRP A 39 -3.52 0.41 29.38
CA TRP A 39 -3.75 1.02 28.06
C TRP A 39 -2.68 2.03 27.69
N ALA A 40 -2.11 2.73 28.68
CA ALA A 40 -1.00 3.64 28.47
C ALA A 40 0.24 2.86 28.02
N LEU A 41 0.59 1.79 28.75
CA LEU A 41 1.70 0.90 28.42
C LEU A 41 1.50 0.24 27.05
N MET A 42 0.34 -0.37 26.81
CA MET A 42 0.03 -1.02 25.53
C MET A 42 0.03 -0.03 24.36
N THR A 43 -0.41 1.21 24.58
CA THR A 43 -0.37 2.25 23.57
C THR A 43 1.05 2.58 23.14
N VAL A 44 2.00 2.68 24.09
CA VAL A 44 3.41 2.89 23.76
C VAL A 44 3.90 1.80 22.80
N PHE A 45 3.66 0.52 23.10
CA PHE A 45 4.06 -0.58 22.22
C PHE A 45 3.38 -0.55 20.86
N ILE A 46 2.11 -0.13 20.80
CA ILE A 46 1.38 -0.04 19.53
C ILE A 46 1.90 1.11 18.66
N VAL A 47 2.21 2.28 19.25
CA VAL A 47 2.62 3.47 18.49
C VAL A 47 4.12 3.52 18.23
N SER A 48 4.93 2.76 18.98
CA SER A 48 6.37 2.65 18.77
C SER A 48 6.70 2.25 17.33
N GLN A 49 7.56 3.04 16.72
CA GLN A 49 8.08 2.88 15.36
C GLN A 49 9.56 3.29 15.36
N PRO A 50 10.39 2.76 14.44
CA PRO A 50 11.81 3.12 14.37
C PRO A 50 12.08 4.62 14.15
N LEU A 51 11.25 5.28 13.33
CA LEU A 51 11.38 6.70 13.00
C LEU A 51 10.44 7.54 13.86
N SER A 52 10.95 8.64 14.41
CA SER A 52 10.21 9.48 15.39
C SER A 52 8.95 10.13 14.78
N GLY A 53 9.02 10.59 13.53
CA GLY A 53 7.84 11.13 12.82
C GLY A 53 6.72 10.10 12.63
N MET A 54 7.06 8.81 12.49
CA MET A 54 6.05 7.75 12.39
C MET A 54 5.33 7.51 13.72
N VAL A 55 6.01 7.66 14.86
CA VAL A 55 5.41 7.54 16.19
C VAL A 55 4.35 8.62 16.40
N VAL A 56 4.68 9.88 16.07
CA VAL A 56 3.76 11.02 16.20
C VAL A 56 2.56 10.86 15.27
N ALA A 57 2.80 10.56 13.99
CA ALA A 57 1.73 10.37 13.02
C ALA A 57 0.77 9.25 13.46
N LYS A 58 1.31 8.07 13.80
CA LYS A 58 0.53 6.92 14.25
C LYS A 58 -0.20 7.21 15.57
N GLY A 59 0.43 7.95 16.48
CA GLY A 59 -0.17 8.42 17.73
C GLY A 59 -1.35 9.35 17.50
N LEU A 60 -1.23 10.36 16.64
CA LEU A 60 -2.31 11.31 16.36
C LEU A 60 -3.54 10.61 15.77
N PHE A 61 -3.34 9.73 14.78
CA PHE A 61 -4.44 8.97 14.20
C PHE A 61 -5.02 7.92 15.16
N ARG A 62 -4.19 7.41 16.10
CA ARG A 62 -4.70 6.62 17.21
C ARG A 62 -5.65 7.44 18.09
N LEU A 63 -5.22 8.64 18.48
CA LEU A 63 -6.05 9.52 19.30
C LEU A 63 -7.38 9.84 18.61
N LEU A 64 -7.35 10.24 17.33
CA LEU A 64 -8.55 10.52 16.55
C LEU A 64 -9.51 9.31 16.47
N GLY A 65 -8.98 8.13 16.15
CA GLY A 65 -9.80 6.91 16.09
C GLY A 65 -10.41 6.55 17.44
N THR A 66 -9.64 6.70 18.53
CA THR A 66 -10.13 6.47 19.88
C THR A 66 -11.23 7.46 20.27
N LEU A 67 -11.07 8.77 20.01
CA LEU A 67 -12.08 9.78 20.34
C LEU A 67 -13.42 9.53 19.63
N VAL A 68 -13.37 9.20 18.33
CA VAL A 68 -14.59 8.85 17.58
C VAL A 68 -15.19 7.55 18.11
N GLY A 69 -14.35 6.54 18.39
CA GLY A 69 -14.80 5.26 18.93
C GLY A 69 -15.41 5.36 20.33
N THR A 70 -14.81 6.12 21.25
CA THR A 70 -15.33 6.31 22.61
C THR A 70 -16.64 7.09 22.60
N SER A 71 -16.73 8.16 21.80
CA SER A 71 -17.96 8.94 21.62
C SER A 71 -19.10 8.06 21.07
N MET A 72 -18.79 7.24 20.05
CA MET A 72 -19.78 6.32 19.47
C MET A 72 -20.16 5.20 20.44
N ALA A 73 -19.23 4.71 21.28
CA ALA A 73 -19.54 3.70 22.30
C ALA A 73 -20.57 4.21 23.31
N VAL A 74 -20.38 5.45 23.81
CA VAL A 74 -21.33 6.11 24.72
C VAL A 74 -22.68 6.31 24.04
N LEU A 75 -22.69 6.76 22.78
CA LEU A 75 -23.93 6.95 22.01
C LEU A 75 -24.70 5.64 21.80
N ILE A 76 -24.02 4.57 21.36
CA ILE A 76 -24.64 3.26 21.13
C ILE A 76 -25.17 2.70 22.46
N MET A 77 -24.41 2.83 23.55
CA MET A 77 -24.85 2.39 24.87
C MET A 77 -26.09 3.18 25.32
N ALA A 78 -26.11 4.50 25.16
CA ALA A 78 -27.24 5.33 25.56
C ALA A 78 -28.54 4.98 24.79
N LEU A 79 -28.43 4.65 23.50
CA LEU A 79 -29.59 4.41 22.64
C LEU A 79 -30.09 2.96 22.63
N PHE A 80 -29.20 1.98 22.82
CA PHE A 80 -29.51 0.57 22.54
C PHE A 80 -29.24 -0.41 23.68
N ALA A 81 -28.77 0.05 24.85
CA ALA A 81 -28.46 -0.81 26.00
C ALA A 81 -29.61 -1.72 26.44
N GLN A 82 -30.86 -1.32 26.19
CA GLN A 82 -32.05 -2.06 26.62
C GLN A 82 -32.29 -3.35 25.80
N THR A 83 -31.74 -3.44 24.59
CA THR A 83 -31.99 -4.54 23.64
C THR A 83 -30.70 -5.17 23.15
N PRO A 84 -30.21 -6.26 23.78
CA PRO A 84 -28.89 -6.85 23.49
C PRO A 84 -28.65 -7.21 22.03
N TRP A 85 -29.66 -7.78 21.34
CA TRP A 85 -29.55 -8.15 19.92
C TRP A 85 -29.38 -6.95 18.99
N LEU A 86 -30.17 -5.89 19.22
CA LEU A 86 -30.07 -4.66 18.43
C LEU A 86 -28.75 -3.93 18.73
N PHE A 87 -28.32 -3.92 19.99
CA PHE A 87 -27.03 -3.38 20.40
C PHE A 87 -25.88 -4.06 19.66
N LEU A 88 -25.82 -5.40 19.67
CA LEU A 88 -24.79 -6.16 18.96
C LEU A 88 -24.83 -5.95 17.45
N LEU A 89 -26.04 -5.84 16.87
CA LEU A 89 -26.22 -5.50 15.46
C LEU A 89 -25.63 -4.13 15.12
N VAL A 90 -25.92 -3.10 15.93
CA VAL A 90 -25.41 -1.75 15.70
C VAL A 90 -23.88 -1.70 15.86
N VAL A 91 -23.32 -2.36 16.88
CA VAL A 91 -21.86 -2.47 17.05
C VAL A 91 -21.22 -3.18 15.85
N ALA A 92 -21.82 -4.27 15.37
CA ALA A 92 -21.32 -5.01 14.20
C ALA A 92 -21.39 -4.18 12.91
N LEU A 93 -22.49 -3.46 12.68
CA LEU A 93 -22.66 -2.58 11.52
C LEU A 93 -21.67 -1.42 11.56
N TRP A 94 -21.46 -0.79 12.72
CA TRP A 94 -20.44 0.25 12.88
C TRP A 94 -19.04 -0.29 12.60
N MET A 95 -18.69 -1.45 13.16
CA MET A 95 -17.40 -2.08 12.90
C MET A 95 -17.22 -2.45 11.42
N GLY A 96 -18.27 -2.93 10.76
CA GLY A 96 -18.29 -3.22 9.34
C GLY A 96 -18.11 -1.97 8.48
N LEU A 97 -18.82 -0.87 8.80
CA LEU A 97 -18.69 0.41 8.13
C LEU A 97 -17.28 0.99 8.27
N CYS A 98 -16.73 0.99 9.48
CA CYS A 98 -15.37 1.42 9.77
C CYS A 98 -14.32 0.58 9.02
N THR A 99 -14.55 -0.74 8.93
CA THR A 99 -13.68 -1.64 8.15
C THR A 99 -13.78 -1.35 6.65
N ALA A 100 -14.99 -1.13 6.12
CA ALA A 100 -15.16 -0.75 4.72
C ALA A 100 -14.44 0.58 4.41
N ALA A 101 -14.68 1.61 5.24
CA ALA A 101 -14.02 2.90 5.12
C ALA A 101 -12.49 2.79 5.21
N SER A 102 -11.97 1.97 6.12
CA SER A 102 -10.53 1.77 6.25
C SER A 102 -9.90 1.14 5.02
N THR A 103 -10.58 0.21 4.35
CA THR A 103 -10.05 -0.45 3.14
C THR A 103 -10.04 0.46 1.90
N LEU A 104 -10.88 1.51 1.88
CA LEU A 104 -10.92 2.52 0.81
C LEU A 104 -9.79 3.55 0.92
N LEU A 105 -9.23 3.70 2.11
CA LEU A 105 -8.18 4.65 2.44
C LEU A 105 -6.85 3.91 2.60
N ARG A 106 -5.73 4.52 2.17
CA ARG A 106 -4.40 3.90 2.26
C ARG A 106 -3.47 4.53 3.29
N ASN A 107 -3.84 5.72 3.76
CA ASN A 107 -3.04 6.53 4.68
C ASN A 107 -3.34 6.12 6.14
N HIS A 108 -2.68 6.75 7.11
CA HIS A 108 -2.96 6.54 8.56
C HIS A 108 -4.42 6.79 8.96
N VAL A 109 -5.20 7.48 8.13
CA VAL A 109 -6.66 7.60 8.28
C VAL A 109 -7.34 6.23 8.30
N SER A 110 -6.85 5.27 7.48
CA SER A 110 -7.31 3.88 7.50
C SER A 110 -7.18 3.26 8.90
N TYR A 111 -6.03 3.49 9.55
CA TYR A 111 -5.79 3.04 10.91
C TYR A 111 -6.77 3.67 11.92
N ALA A 112 -7.07 4.96 11.79
CA ALA A 112 -8.04 5.65 12.65
C ALA A 112 -9.46 5.06 12.51
N PHE A 113 -9.90 4.73 11.29
CA PHE A 113 -11.20 4.08 11.06
C PHE A 113 -11.27 2.69 11.69
N VAL A 114 -10.26 1.83 11.46
CA VAL A 114 -10.21 0.49 12.09
C VAL A 114 -10.26 0.61 13.61
N LEU A 115 -9.46 1.52 14.17
CA LEU A 115 -9.41 1.79 15.60
C LEU A 115 -10.74 2.28 16.15
N SER A 116 -11.44 3.18 15.45
CA SER A 116 -12.77 3.63 15.86
C SER A 116 -13.76 2.47 15.93
N GLY A 117 -13.74 1.58 14.92
CA GLY A 117 -14.59 0.39 14.88
C GLY A 117 -14.40 -0.52 16.09
N TYR A 118 -13.17 -0.98 16.34
CA TYR A 118 -12.94 -1.90 17.46
C TYR A 118 -12.94 -1.22 18.83
N THR A 119 -12.71 0.10 18.93
CA THR A 119 -12.79 0.82 20.21
C THR A 119 -14.21 0.80 20.76
N VAL A 120 -15.22 0.93 19.89
CA VAL A 120 -16.62 0.75 20.29
C VAL A 120 -16.83 -0.61 20.93
N ALA A 121 -16.34 -1.69 20.29
CA ALA A 121 -16.47 -3.03 20.83
C ALA A 121 -15.77 -3.16 22.20
N ILE A 122 -14.55 -2.65 22.36
CA ILE A 122 -13.78 -2.79 23.60
C ILE A 122 -14.41 -2.05 24.78
N ILE A 123 -15.07 -0.90 24.55
CA ILE A 123 -15.74 -0.15 25.63
C ILE A 123 -17.16 -0.65 25.86
N ALA A 124 -17.92 -0.83 24.78
CA ALA A 124 -19.35 -1.06 24.88
C ALA A 124 -19.67 -2.50 25.33
N LEU A 125 -18.89 -3.51 24.91
CA LEU A 125 -19.19 -4.92 25.25
C LEU A 125 -19.02 -5.23 26.76
N PRO A 126 -17.92 -4.83 27.44
CA PRO A 126 -17.81 -5.05 28.88
C PRO A 126 -18.84 -4.25 29.69
N ALA A 127 -19.25 -3.08 29.20
CA ALA A 127 -20.20 -2.21 29.87
C ALA A 127 -21.68 -2.64 29.72
N ILE A 128 -22.00 -3.71 28.97
CA ILE A 128 -23.39 -4.20 28.81
C ILE A 128 -24.06 -4.46 30.16
N ASN A 129 -23.32 -5.04 31.11
CA ASN A 129 -23.87 -5.38 32.43
C ASN A 129 -23.92 -4.19 33.39
N VAL A 130 -23.16 -3.13 33.12
CA VAL A 130 -23.12 -1.90 33.92
C VAL A 130 -23.08 -0.66 33.00
N PRO A 131 -24.19 -0.34 32.30
CA PRO A 131 -24.20 0.69 31.25
C PRO A 131 -23.79 2.09 31.74
N LEU A 132 -24.02 2.39 33.02
CA LEU A 132 -23.69 3.68 33.62
C LEU A 132 -22.19 3.98 33.67
N GLN A 133 -21.34 2.95 33.70
CA GLN A 133 -19.87 3.10 33.74
C GLN A 133 -19.24 3.35 32.36
N VAL A 134 -20.03 3.32 31.28
CA VAL A 134 -19.50 3.45 29.90
C VAL A 134 -18.78 4.79 29.69
N PHE A 135 -19.24 5.86 30.34
CA PHE A 135 -18.64 7.18 30.24
C PHE A 135 -17.27 7.23 30.93
N ASP A 136 -17.18 6.69 32.14
CA ASP A 136 -15.93 6.65 32.92
C ASP A 136 -14.86 5.81 32.18
N GLN A 137 -15.25 4.64 31.67
CA GLN A 137 -14.37 3.80 30.84
C GLN A 137 -13.92 4.50 29.55
N ALA A 138 -14.79 5.31 28.94
CA ALA A 138 -14.46 6.10 27.75
C ALA A 138 -13.44 7.20 28.08
N VAL A 139 -13.63 7.92 29.19
CA VAL A 139 -12.71 8.97 29.66
C VAL A 139 -11.35 8.38 30.03
N ALA A 140 -11.33 7.32 30.86
CA ALA A 140 -10.11 6.63 31.28
C ALA A 140 -9.27 6.21 30.08
N ARG A 141 -9.91 5.59 29.08
CA ARG A 141 -9.23 5.19 27.84
C ARG A 141 -8.65 6.37 27.08
N CYS A 142 -9.40 7.47 26.94
CA CYS A 142 -8.90 8.67 26.27
C CYS A 142 -7.66 9.23 26.99
N THR A 143 -7.71 9.36 28.32
CA THR A 143 -6.59 9.91 29.11
C THR A 143 -5.34 9.03 29.06
N GLU A 144 -5.51 7.70 29.15
CA GLU A 144 -4.39 6.76 29.15
C GLU A 144 -3.74 6.62 27.77
N ILE A 145 -4.55 6.60 26.71
CA ILE A 145 -4.03 6.59 25.34
C ILE A 145 -3.27 7.89 25.04
N CYS A 146 -3.81 9.05 25.45
CA CYS A 146 -3.10 10.33 25.36
C CYS A 146 -1.75 10.28 26.08
N LEU A 147 -1.73 9.81 27.33
CA LEU A 147 -0.51 9.70 28.13
C LEU A 147 0.53 8.80 27.44
N GLY A 148 0.12 7.62 26.98
CA GLY A 148 1.00 6.70 26.25
C GLY A 148 1.57 7.32 24.96
N ILE A 149 0.76 8.05 24.20
CA ILE A 149 1.22 8.74 22.98
C ILE A 149 2.24 9.84 23.31
N VAL A 150 1.98 10.64 24.35
CA VAL A 150 2.89 11.71 24.78
C VAL A 150 4.22 11.12 25.22
N CYS A 151 4.22 10.10 26.09
CA CYS A 151 5.44 9.44 26.54
C CYS A 151 6.23 8.83 25.38
N ALA A 152 5.56 8.09 24.47
CA ALA A 152 6.21 7.50 23.31
C ALA A 152 6.81 8.57 22.38
N SER A 153 6.09 9.66 22.14
CA SER A 153 6.53 10.75 21.26
C SER A 153 7.73 11.50 21.86
N VAL A 154 7.68 11.85 23.16
CA VAL A 154 8.77 12.56 23.85
C VAL A 154 10.04 11.72 23.90
N VAL A 155 9.94 10.44 24.28
CA VAL A 155 11.10 9.55 24.36
C VAL A 155 11.69 9.29 22.97
N SER A 156 10.84 9.10 21.95
CA SER A 156 11.28 8.88 20.58
C SER A 156 11.94 10.12 19.94
N ALA A 157 11.49 11.32 20.32
CA ALA A 157 12.08 12.58 19.87
C ALA A 157 13.40 12.94 20.57
N THR A 158 13.55 12.58 21.85
CA THR A 158 14.71 12.98 22.67
C THR A 158 15.86 11.97 22.62
N LEU A 159 15.58 10.66 22.66
CA LEU A 159 16.62 9.63 22.65
C LEU A 159 16.90 9.18 21.22
N TRP A 160 18.16 9.27 20.77
CA TRP A 160 18.66 8.82 19.45
C TRP A 160 17.68 9.07 18.27
N PRO A 161 17.25 10.31 18.00
CA PRO A 161 16.26 10.57 16.95
C PRO A 161 16.76 10.06 15.60
N GLN A 162 16.01 9.15 14.98
CA GLN A 162 16.24 8.76 13.59
C GLN A 162 15.33 9.63 12.72
N ARG A 163 15.92 10.56 11.99
CA ARG A 163 15.20 11.48 11.11
C ARG A 163 14.72 10.73 9.87
N VAL A 164 13.48 11.00 9.44
CA VAL A 164 12.92 10.38 8.23
C VAL A 164 13.70 10.83 6.98
N GLU A 165 14.33 12.00 7.03
CA GLU A 165 15.17 12.61 5.99
C GLU A 165 16.20 11.66 5.34
N GLU A 166 17.09 11.07 6.13
CA GLU A 166 18.16 10.18 5.64
C GLU A 166 17.57 8.90 5.02
N ASN A 167 16.51 8.39 5.64
CA ASN A 167 15.83 7.20 5.14
C ASN A 167 15.11 7.47 3.82
N LEU A 168 14.44 8.61 3.66
CA LEU A 168 13.76 9.00 2.42
C LEU A 168 14.74 9.24 1.28
N ALA A 169 15.87 9.91 1.54
CA ALA A 169 16.89 10.13 0.54
C ALA A 169 17.46 8.79 0.04
N ARG A 170 17.74 7.86 0.96
CA ARG A 170 18.18 6.50 0.62
C ARG A 170 17.11 5.75 -0.18
N VAL A 171 15.86 5.72 0.27
CA VAL A 171 14.76 5.03 -0.42
C VAL A 171 14.52 5.62 -1.81
N ALA A 172 14.59 6.93 -1.95
CA ALA A 172 14.49 7.62 -3.25
C ALA A 172 15.61 7.17 -4.20
N ARG A 173 16.86 7.17 -3.73
CA ARG A 173 18.01 6.73 -4.53
C ARG A 173 17.92 5.25 -4.91
N GLU A 174 17.61 4.37 -3.95
CA GLU A 174 17.44 2.93 -4.20
C GLU A 174 16.28 2.62 -5.16
N THR A 175 15.22 3.44 -5.15
CA THR A 175 14.09 3.32 -6.08
C THR A 175 14.49 3.76 -7.49
N LEU A 176 15.23 4.87 -7.59
CA LEU A 176 15.74 5.37 -8.87
C LEU A 176 16.75 4.41 -9.49
N ASP A 177 17.73 3.94 -8.72
CA ASP A 177 18.74 2.98 -9.22
C ASP A 177 18.09 1.69 -9.71
N ALA A 178 17.08 1.17 -8.99
CA ALA A 178 16.30 0.02 -9.44
C ALA A 178 15.50 0.30 -10.72
N ALA A 179 14.98 1.53 -10.87
CA ALA A 179 14.28 1.95 -12.08
C ALA A 179 15.19 2.04 -13.30
N LEU A 180 16.40 2.60 -13.13
CA LEU A 180 17.42 2.68 -14.17
C LEU A 180 17.89 1.29 -14.60
N GLN A 181 18.11 0.38 -13.63
CA GLN A 181 18.42 -1.02 -13.92
C GLN A 181 17.29 -1.73 -14.67
N ALA A 182 16.03 -1.55 -14.25
CA ALA A 182 14.89 -2.13 -14.93
C ALA A 182 14.71 -1.56 -16.35
N ALA A 183 14.93 -0.26 -16.55
CA ALA A 183 14.93 0.37 -17.86
C ALA A 183 16.03 -0.20 -18.77
N ALA A 184 17.26 -0.36 -18.25
CA ALA A 184 18.36 -0.98 -18.98
C ALA A 184 18.04 -2.44 -19.37
N ASN A 185 17.48 -3.23 -18.46
CA ASN A 185 17.08 -4.61 -18.73
C ASN A 185 15.96 -4.69 -19.77
N ALA A 186 15.02 -3.74 -19.75
CA ALA A 186 14.01 -3.62 -20.79
C ALA A 186 14.61 -3.36 -22.17
N LEU A 187 15.53 -2.41 -22.28
CA LEU A 187 16.19 -2.07 -23.55
C LEU A 187 17.07 -3.20 -24.09
N ARG A 188 17.68 -4.01 -23.21
CA ARG A 188 18.42 -5.24 -23.58
C ARG A 188 17.52 -6.37 -24.09
N GLY A 189 16.19 -6.23 -24.00
CA GLY A 189 15.25 -7.31 -24.32
C GLY A 189 15.14 -8.39 -23.23
N GLN A 190 15.71 -8.13 -22.04
CA GLN A 190 15.71 -9.04 -20.89
C GLN A 190 14.49 -8.83 -19.96
N ALA A 191 13.57 -7.92 -20.29
CA ALA A 191 12.37 -7.63 -19.48
C ALA A 191 11.25 -8.69 -19.56
N ARG A 192 11.58 -9.95 -19.86
CA ARG A 192 10.61 -11.05 -19.85
C ARG A 192 10.31 -11.56 -18.43
N GLU A 193 11.16 -11.26 -17.45
CA GLU A 193 10.97 -11.63 -16.05
C GLU A 193 9.89 -10.75 -15.38
N PRO A 194 8.71 -11.30 -15.03
CA PRO A 194 7.67 -10.57 -14.31
C PRO A 194 8.21 -9.97 -13.00
N GLU A 195 9.09 -10.70 -12.33
CA GLU A 195 9.60 -10.38 -10.99
C GLU A 195 10.30 -9.02 -10.90
N GLY A 196 11.07 -8.61 -11.92
CA GLY A 196 11.81 -7.35 -11.88
C GLY A 196 10.91 -6.11 -11.86
N ILE A 197 9.82 -6.14 -12.64
CA ILE A 197 8.82 -5.05 -12.68
C ILE A 197 8.03 -5.04 -11.38
N LEU A 198 7.70 -6.22 -10.85
CA LEU A 198 6.96 -6.36 -9.60
C LEU A 198 7.74 -5.84 -8.40
N GLN A 199 9.02 -6.19 -8.31
CA GLN A 199 9.89 -5.69 -7.25
C GLN A 199 9.97 -4.16 -7.30
N LEU A 200 10.07 -3.58 -8.49
CA LEU A 200 10.12 -2.13 -8.65
C LEU A 200 8.79 -1.44 -8.33
N LEU A 201 7.66 -1.95 -8.81
CA LEU A 201 6.33 -1.45 -8.44
C LEU A 201 6.10 -1.53 -6.92
N GLY A 202 6.54 -2.62 -6.29
CA GLY A 202 6.55 -2.79 -4.84
C GLY A 202 7.39 -1.72 -4.13
N ARG A 203 8.59 -1.42 -4.64
CA ARG A 203 9.44 -0.33 -4.14
C ARG A 203 8.78 1.03 -4.27
N ILE A 204 8.16 1.34 -5.41
CA ILE A 204 7.45 2.61 -5.64
C ILE A 204 6.31 2.78 -4.63
N VAL A 205 5.54 1.73 -4.36
CA VAL A 205 4.47 1.77 -3.34
C VAL A 205 5.03 1.86 -1.93
N ALA A 206 6.13 1.17 -1.63
CA ALA A 206 6.78 1.29 -0.33
C ALA A 206 7.33 2.71 -0.10
N ALA A 207 7.88 3.34 -1.14
CA ALA A 207 8.33 4.73 -1.12
C ALA A 207 7.15 5.70 -0.94
N ASP A 208 6.06 5.54 -1.71
CA ASP A 208 4.88 6.41 -1.57
C ASP A 208 4.21 6.26 -0.20
N ALA A 209 4.24 5.08 0.41
CA ALA A 209 3.76 4.88 1.78
C ALA A 209 4.58 5.66 2.83
N GLN A 210 5.88 5.89 2.58
CA GLN A 210 6.71 6.70 3.47
C GLN A 210 6.43 8.21 3.38
N ARG A 211 5.83 8.67 2.27
CA ARG A 211 5.46 10.07 2.04
C ARG A 211 4.60 10.65 3.15
N ASP A 212 3.61 9.90 3.61
CA ASP A 212 2.63 10.37 4.60
C ASP A 212 3.28 10.68 5.95
N HIS A 213 4.45 10.11 6.23
CA HIS A 213 5.21 10.36 7.47
C HIS A 213 6.03 11.65 7.39
N ALA A 214 6.60 11.94 6.22
CA ALA A 214 7.39 13.14 5.99
C ALA A 214 6.58 14.43 6.21
N TRP A 215 5.26 14.37 5.95
CA TRP A 215 4.35 15.50 6.18
C TRP A 215 4.39 16.03 7.62
N PHE A 216 4.63 15.16 8.61
CA PHE A 216 4.64 15.51 10.03
C PHE A 216 5.95 16.12 10.52
N GLU A 217 6.96 16.27 9.65
CA GLU A 217 8.26 16.88 9.99
C GLU A 217 8.34 18.38 9.62
N GLY A 218 7.21 19.01 9.32
CA GLY A 218 7.13 20.45 8.98
C GLY A 218 7.38 20.74 7.51
N HIS A 219 7.76 21.99 7.19
CA HIS A 219 7.78 22.50 5.82
C HIS A 219 8.76 21.77 4.89
N GLN A 220 9.95 21.42 5.38
CA GLN A 220 10.93 20.66 4.59
C GLN A 220 10.45 19.22 4.34
N GLY A 221 9.83 18.58 5.34
CA GLY A 221 9.23 17.26 5.19
C GLY A 221 8.09 17.23 4.15
N GLN A 222 7.26 18.28 4.09
CA GLN A 222 6.24 18.45 3.06
C GLN A 222 6.84 18.58 1.65
N ARG A 223 7.96 19.30 1.49
CA ARG A 223 8.69 19.40 0.22
C ARG A 223 9.29 18.06 -0.20
N ARG A 224 9.88 17.30 0.73
CA ARG A 224 10.36 15.93 0.48
C ARG A 224 9.22 15.00 0.08
N ALA A 225 8.06 15.11 0.73
CA ALA A 225 6.86 14.36 0.36
C ALA A 225 6.41 14.65 -1.08
N LEU A 226 6.45 15.93 -1.50
CA LEU A 226 6.12 16.34 -2.86
C LEU A 226 7.16 15.84 -3.88
N ALA A 227 8.45 15.93 -3.55
CA ALA A 227 9.53 15.41 -4.38
C ALA A 227 9.41 13.90 -4.56
N LEU A 228 9.12 13.16 -3.48
CA LEU A 228 8.96 11.70 -3.51
C LEU A 228 7.76 11.29 -4.35
N ARG A 229 6.64 12.02 -4.25
CA ARG A 229 5.45 11.83 -5.09
C ARG A 229 5.78 12.02 -6.57
N THR A 230 6.59 13.04 -6.88
CA THR A 230 7.02 13.32 -8.26
C THR A 230 7.95 12.22 -8.76
N LEU A 231 8.89 11.77 -7.93
CA LEU A 231 9.78 10.65 -8.23
C LEU A 231 8.99 9.37 -8.56
N SER A 232 7.97 9.01 -7.77
CA SER A 232 7.13 7.84 -8.04
C SER A 232 6.44 7.91 -9.40
N ARG A 233 5.95 9.09 -9.80
CA ARG A 233 5.37 9.31 -11.14
C ARG A 233 6.42 9.18 -12.23
N ASP A 234 7.57 9.83 -12.06
CA ASP A 234 8.61 9.90 -13.09
C ASP A 234 9.27 8.53 -13.31
N VAL A 235 9.48 7.76 -12.25
CA VAL A 235 9.93 6.36 -12.34
C VAL A 235 8.93 5.50 -13.13
N LEU A 236 7.62 5.63 -12.88
CA LEU A 236 6.62 4.89 -13.67
C LEU A 236 6.64 5.32 -15.15
N SER A 237 6.78 6.63 -15.41
CA SER A 237 6.90 7.15 -16.77
C SER A 237 8.17 6.66 -17.47
N LEU A 238 9.29 6.60 -16.74
CA LEU A 238 10.58 6.11 -17.22
C LEU A 238 10.45 4.65 -17.68
N LEU A 239 9.93 3.77 -16.83
CA LEU A 239 9.74 2.36 -17.14
C LEU A 239 8.85 2.14 -18.36
N ARG A 240 7.72 2.87 -18.39
CA ARG A 240 6.77 2.81 -19.49
C ARG A 240 7.42 3.23 -20.82
N THR A 241 8.26 4.25 -20.78
CA THR A 241 9.01 4.73 -21.96
C THR A 241 10.08 3.72 -22.40
N ALA A 242 10.82 3.15 -21.45
CA ALA A 242 11.84 2.12 -21.73
C ALA A 242 11.24 0.87 -22.37
N ARG A 243 10.07 0.42 -21.87
CA ARG A 243 9.31 -0.69 -22.46
C ARG A 243 8.82 -0.35 -23.87
N GLY A 244 8.32 0.87 -24.08
CA GLY A 244 7.93 1.36 -25.41
C GLY A 244 9.09 1.32 -26.41
N ALA A 245 10.26 1.84 -26.02
CA ALA A 245 11.46 1.81 -26.84
C ALA A 245 11.93 0.37 -27.14
N SER A 246 11.89 -0.52 -26.13
CA SER A 246 12.24 -1.94 -26.29
C SER A 246 11.33 -2.66 -27.28
N ARG A 247 10.01 -2.41 -27.24
CA ARG A 247 9.08 -2.99 -28.22
C ARG A 247 9.32 -2.45 -29.62
N GLN A 248 9.53 -1.14 -29.74
CA GLN A 248 9.80 -0.54 -31.04
C GLN A 248 11.04 -1.18 -31.69
N ARG A 249 12.10 -1.38 -30.92
CA ARG A 249 13.31 -2.08 -31.36
C ARG A 249 13.02 -3.45 -31.97
N GLN A 250 12.08 -4.21 -31.42
CA GLN A 250 11.74 -5.56 -31.90
C GLN A 250 11.05 -5.56 -33.28
N VAL A 251 10.47 -4.43 -33.68
CA VAL A 251 9.76 -4.29 -34.97
C VAL A 251 10.70 -3.73 -36.06
N LEU A 252 11.87 -3.20 -35.70
CA LEU A 252 12.85 -2.66 -36.64
C LEU A 252 13.43 -3.74 -37.57
N SER A 253 13.76 -3.33 -38.80
CA SER A 253 14.53 -4.16 -39.74
C SER A 253 15.93 -4.47 -39.19
N PRO A 254 16.59 -5.57 -39.61
CA PRO A 254 17.94 -5.91 -39.16
C PRO A 254 18.97 -4.78 -39.39
N GLU A 255 18.84 -4.05 -40.49
CA GLU A 255 19.70 -2.90 -40.82
C GLU A 255 19.46 -1.73 -39.86
N ALA A 256 18.19 -1.40 -39.58
CA ALA A 256 17.84 -0.35 -38.63
C ALA A 256 18.25 -0.72 -37.20
N GLN A 257 18.17 -2.00 -36.83
CA GLN A 257 18.67 -2.49 -35.54
C GLN A 257 20.20 -2.32 -35.43
N ALA A 258 20.95 -2.61 -36.49
CA ALA A 258 22.40 -2.41 -36.52
C ALA A 258 22.77 -0.93 -36.38
N GLN A 259 22.02 -0.02 -37.02
CA GLN A 259 22.23 1.43 -36.88
C GLN A 259 21.85 1.96 -35.49
N LEU A 260 20.85 1.37 -34.84
CA LEU A 260 20.43 1.74 -33.48
C LEU A 260 21.41 1.25 -32.40
N GLN A 261 22.13 0.16 -32.65
CA GLN A 261 22.94 -0.55 -31.65
C GLN A 261 24.01 0.34 -30.97
N PRO A 262 24.80 1.19 -31.67
CA PRO A 262 25.78 2.06 -31.03
C PRO A 262 25.13 3.06 -30.06
N TRP A 263 23.96 3.60 -30.42
CA TRP A 263 23.20 4.51 -29.55
C TRP A 263 22.69 3.79 -28.31
N LEU A 264 22.23 2.55 -28.46
CA LEU A 264 21.79 1.74 -27.33
C LEU A 264 22.94 1.37 -26.40
N ASP A 265 24.12 1.04 -26.93
CA ASP A 265 25.28 0.70 -26.11
C ASP A 265 25.76 1.93 -25.31
N GLU A 266 25.83 3.11 -25.94
CA GLU A 266 26.13 4.37 -25.26
C GLU A 266 25.07 4.69 -24.19
N LEU A 267 23.79 4.54 -24.51
CA LEU A 267 22.71 4.77 -23.54
C LEU A 267 22.74 3.77 -22.36
N LEU A 268 23.00 2.49 -22.62
CA LEU A 268 23.08 1.43 -21.60
C LEU A 268 24.28 1.57 -20.68
N THR A 269 25.37 2.18 -21.16
CA THR A 269 26.56 2.50 -20.34
C THR A 269 26.33 3.71 -19.46
N LEU A 270 25.58 4.72 -19.92
CA LEU A 270 25.28 5.93 -19.16
C LEU A 270 24.11 5.78 -18.16
N LEU A 271 23.12 4.93 -18.45
CA LEU A 271 21.95 4.75 -17.58
C LEU A 271 22.29 4.47 -16.10
N PRO A 272 23.22 3.56 -15.75
CA PRO A 272 23.52 3.24 -14.35
C PRO A 272 24.29 4.36 -13.62
N ARG A 273 25.11 5.10 -14.36
CA ARG A 273 25.99 6.16 -13.83
C ARG A 273 26.20 7.21 -14.91
N HIS A 274 25.78 8.43 -14.63
CA HIS A 274 25.86 9.55 -15.56
C HIS A 274 26.12 10.84 -14.81
N THR A 275 26.68 11.82 -15.52
CA THR A 275 26.59 13.24 -15.13
C THR A 275 25.42 13.91 -15.88
N PRO A 276 24.86 15.02 -15.36
CA PRO A 276 23.81 15.76 -16.06
C PRO A 276 24.22 16.19 -17.47
N GLU A 277 25.48 16.60 -17.63
CA GLU A 277 26.04 17.04 -18.92
C GLU A 277 26.12 15.90 -19.94
N GLN A 278 26.56 14.70 -19.52
CA GLN A 278 26.61 13.52 -20.40
C GLN A 278 25.21 13.14 -20.90
N LEU A 279 24.23 13.20 -20.00
CA LEU A 279 22.86 12.81 -20.33
C LEU A 279 22.19 13.82 -21.29
N GLN A 280 22.42 15.11 -21.06
CA GLN A 280 21.98 16.18 -21.97
C GLN A 280 22.65 16.07 -23.35
N ALA A 281 23.96 15.84 -23.40
CA ALA A 281 24.70 15.71 -24.66
C ALA A 281 24.20 14.52 -25.51
N LEU A 282 23.95 13.36 -24.89
CA LEU A 282 23.38 12.21 -25.59
C LEU A 282 21.94 12.48 -26.04
N ARG A 283 21.12 13.11 -25.20
CA ARG A 283 19.75 13.48 -25.56
C ARG A 283 19.71 14.39 -26.78
N ASP A 284 20.53 15.42 -26.82
CA ASP A 284 20.54 16.39 -27.93
C ASP A 284 21.02 15.72 -29.23
N ARG A 285 22.04 14.84 -29.16
CA ARG A 285 22.47 14.01 -30.30
C ARG A 285 21.37 13.06 -30.79
N LEU A 286 20.63 12.42 -29.89
CA LEU A 286 19.51 11.54 -30.24
C LEU A 286 18.36 12.31 -30.90
N LEU A 287 18.05 13.52 -30.41
CA LEU A 287 17.04 14.39 -31.02
C LEU A 287 17.47 14.82 -32.42
N GLN A 288 18.73 15.23 -32.61
CA GLN A 288 19.29 15.56 -33.93
C GLN A 288 19.22 14.37 -34.89
N ALA A 289 19.64 13.18 -34.45
CA ALA A 289 19.57 11.98 -35.26
C ALA A 289 18.12 11.59 -35.61
N SER A 290 17.17 11.76 -34.68
CA SER A 290 15.75 11.49 -34.95
C SER A 290 15.12 12.47 -35.97
N ALA A 291 15.71 13.65 -36.15
CA ALA A 291 15.28 14.64 -37.12
C ALA A 291 15.79 14.35 -38.55
N ASP A 292 16.82 13.52 -38.71
CA ASP A 292 17.40 13.18 -40.01
C ASP A 292 16.37 12.47 -40.90
N GLU A 293 16.11 13.04 -42.08
CA GLU A 293 15.12 12.53 -43.03
C GLU A 293 15.61 11.36 -43.86
N ALA A 294 16.93 11.11 -43.87
CA ALA A 294 17.52 9.96 -44.56
C ALA A 294 17.27 8.64 -43.83
N LEU A 295 16.97 8.68 -42.52
CA LEU A 295 16.73 7.49 -41.71
C LEU A 295 15.30 6.97 -41.87
N ASP A 296 15.15 5.66 -41.76
CA ASP A 296 13.85 5.00 -41.71
C ASP A 296 12.97 5.57 -40.58
N ASN A 297 11.66 5.70 -40.83
CA ASN A 297 10.74 6.36 -39.90
C ASN A 297 10.60 5.58 -38.57
N ASP A 298 10.65 4.25 -38.61
CA ASP A 298 10.55 3.43 -37.40
C ASP A 298 11.84 3.54 -36.55
N LEU A 299 13.01 3.67 -37.20
CA LEU A 299 14.28 3.97 -36.54
C LEU A 299 14.28 5.35 -35.88
N ARG A 300 13.86 6.39 -36.60
CA ARG A 300 13.76 7.76 -36.07
C ARG A 300 12.84 7.84 -34.87
N TYR A 301 11.69 7.18 -34.93
CA TYR A 301 10.77 7.08 -33.80
C TYR A 301 11.42 6.37 -32.61
N CYS A 302 12.20 5.31 -32.84
CA CYS A 302 12.95 4.64 -31.77
C CYS A 302 14.00 5.57 -31.13
N LEU A 303 14.73 6.35 -31.93
CA LEU A 303 15.70 7.34 -31.45
C LEU A 303 15.01 8.46 -30.63
N ALA A 304 13.87 8.96 -31.11
CA ALA A 304 13.06 9.94 -30.39
C ALA A 304 12.56 9.38 -29.05
N ARG A 305 12.14 8.11 -29.01
CA ARG A 305 11.75 7.43 -27.75
C ARG A 305 12.93 7.29 -26.78
N CYS A 306 14.14 7.01 -27.28
CA CYS A 306 15.36 7.03 -26.46
C CYS A 306 15.66 8.43 -25.92
N ALA A 307 15.48 9.49 -26.71
CA ALA A 307 15.63 10.87 -26.22
C ALA A 307 14.61 11.20 -25.13
N VAL A 308 13.33 10.84 -25.33
CA VAL A 308 12.27 11.01 -24.32
C VAL A 308 12.58 10.22 -23.06
N LEU A 309 13.17 9.02 -23.18
CA LEU A 309 13.62 8.24 -22.02
C LEU A 309 14.62 9.04 -21.18
N LEU A 310 15.61 9.67 -21.80
CA LEU A 310 16.60 10.50 -21.10
C LEU A 310 15.94 11.71 -20.40
N ILE A 311 14.95 12.36 -21.03
CA ILE A 311 14.17 13.42 -20.36
C ILE A 311 13.49 12.89 -19.08
N LYS A 312 12.98 11.66 -19.10
CA LYS A 312 12.37 11.03 -17.91
C LYS A 312 13.41 10.66 -16.86
N VAL A 313 14.64 10.32 -17.25
CA VAL A 313 15.77 10.13 -16.32
C VAL A 313 16.11 11.45 -15.62
N GLU A 314 16.25 12.55 -16.36
CA GLU A 314 16.55 13.88 -15.79
C GLU A 314 15.48 14.33 -14.77
N ALA A 315 14.21 14.13 -15.12
CA ALA A 315 13.09 14.45 -14.23
C ALA A 315 13.14 13.63 -12.94
N ALA A 316 13.40 12.31 -13.05
CA ALA A 316 13.49 11.42 -11.90
C ALA A 316 14.72 11.73 -11.01
N GLU A 317 15.87 12.03 -11.60
CA GLU A 317 17.07 12.48 -10.87
C GLU A 317 16.81 13.80 -10.13
N THR A 318 16.15 14.76 -10.77
CA THR A 318 15.78 16.04 -10.15
C THR A 318 14.84 15.83 -8.95
N ALA A 319 13.85 14.94 -9.10
CA ALA A 319 12.93 14.60 -8.02
C ALA A 319 13.66 13.88 -6.87
N ALA A 320 14.57 12.94 -7.15
CA ALA A 320 15.36 12.25 -6.14
C ALA A 320 16.30 13.21 -5.39
N ALA A 321 16.94 14.14 -6.11
CA ALA A 321 17.76 15.20 -5.51
C ALA A 321 16.91 16.11 -4.60
N GLY A 322 15.67 16.45 -5.02
CA GLY A 322 14.73 17.21 -4.21
C GLY A 322 14.31 16.50 -2.91
N VAL A 323 14.24 15.16 -2.90
CA VAL A 323 14.01 14.38 -1.66
C VAL A 323 15.21 14.47 -0.73
N ALA A 324 16.43 14.45 -1.28
CA ALA A 324 17.66 14.54 -0.50
C ALA A 324 17.87 15.94 0.09
N SER A 325 17.69 16.99 -0.70
CA SER A 325 17.89 18.39 -0.29
C SER A 325 16.73 18.94 0.56
N GLY A 326 15.51 18.41 0.40
CA GLY A 326 14.30 19.01 0.98
C GLY A 326 13.85 20.30 0.32
N GLU A 327 14.49 20.66 -0.80
CA GLU A 327 14.18 21.82 -1.62
C GLU A 327 13.65 21.34 -2.96
N PHE A 328 12.32 21.40 -3.10
CA PHE A 328 11.64 21.03 -4.33
C PHE A 328 10.56 22.06 -4.66
N SER A 329 10.74 22.72 -5.80
CA SER A 329 9.83 23.76 -6.32
C SER A 329 9.10 23.32 -7.58
N GLY A 330 9.08 22.01 -7.88
CA GLY A 330 8.35 21.47 -9.02
C GLY A 330 6.85 21.76 -8.91
N ALA A 331 6.19 21.96 -10.06
CA ALA A 331 4.76 22.17 -10.12
C ALA A 331 4.02 21.07 -9.33
N THR A 332 2.98 21.46 -8.58
CA THR A 332 2.13 20.54 -7.82
C THR A 332 1.45 19.57 -8.80
N SER A 333 2.11 18.47 -9.12
CA SER A 333 1.52 17.45 -9.97
C SER A 333 0.37 16.78 -9.22
N SER A 334 -0.72 16.48 -9.94
CA SER A 334 -1.75 15.58 -9.43
C SER A 334 -1.09 14.25 -9.10
N GLY A 335 -1.33 13.75 -7.90
CA GLY A 335 -0.72 12.50 -7.43
C GLY A 335 -1.25 11.31 -8.18
N LEU A 336 -0.57 10.18 -7.98
CA LEU A 336 -1.06 8.89 -8.44
C LEU A 336 -2.50 8.70 -7.96
N SER A 337 -3.42 8.58 -8.91
CA SER A 337 -4.83 8.28 -8.61
C SER A 337 -4.93 6.81 -8.23
N TRP A 338 -5.56 6.52 -7.10
CA TRP A 338 -5.72 5.15 -6.60
C TRP A 338 -7.06 4.56 -7.03
N HIS A 339 -7.09 3.26 -7.28
CA HIS A 339 -8.34 2.55 -7.52
C HIS A 339 -9.09 2.34 -6.20
N ARG A 340 -10.21 3.04 -6.03
CA ARG A 340 -11.15 2.82 -4.91
C ARG A 340 -12.15 1.74 -5.29
N ASP A 341 -12.01 0.60 -4.65
CA ASP A 341 -12.87 -0.56 -4.88
C ASP A 341 -13.96 -0.65 -3.80
N TRP A 342 -15.09 0.01 -4.07
CA TRP A 342 -16.24 0.07 -3.15
C TRP A 342 -16.86 -1.29 -2.87
N LEU A 343 -16.87 -2.18 -3.85
CA LEU A 343 -17.44 -3.51 -3.69
C LEU A 343 -16.58 -4.35 -2.74
N MET A 344 -15.25 -4.31 -2.89
CA MET A 344 -14.34 -5.00 -1.97
C MET A 344 -14.39 -4.39 -0.58
N ALA A 345 -14.49 -3.07 -0.48
CA ALA A 345 -14.67 -2.40 0.79
C ALA A 345 -15.93 -2.87 1.53
N LEU A 346 -17.07 -2.90 0.84
CA LEU A 346 -18.32 -3.39 1.42
C LEU A 346 -18.23 -4.87 1.80
N PHE A 347 -17.62 -5.71 0.96
CA PHE A 347 -17.40 -7.12 1.25
C PHE A 347 -16.56 -7.33 2.52
N TYR A 348 -15.44 -6.62 2.64
CA TYR A 348 -14.57 -6.68 3.82
C TYR A 348 -15.24 -6.16 5.09
N GLY A 349 -16.06 -5.11 4.96
CA GLY A 349 -16.91 -4.60 6.02
C GLY A 349 -17.95 -5.61 6.48
N LEU A 350 -18.72 -6.17 5.53
CA LEU A 350 -19.74 -7.17 5.80
C LEU A 350 -19.15 -8.43 6.45
N ARG A 351 -18.01 -8.91 5.96
CA ARG A 351 -17.29 -10.05 6.55
C ARG A 351 -16.95 -9.81 8.02
N SER A 352 -16.50 -8.61 8.36
CA SER A 352 -16.15 -8.25 9.75
C SER A 352 -17.39 -8.11 10.64
N ALA A 353 -18.48 -7.55 10.11
CA ALA A 353 -19.75 -7.48 10.82
C ALA A 353 -20.33 -8.89 11.08
N LEU A 354 -20.33 -9.77 10.08
CA LEU A 354 -20.77 -11.15 10.20
C LEU A 354 -19.89 -11.96 11.17
N ALA A 355 -18.58 -11.71 11.19
CA ALA A 355 -17.69 -12.32 12.17
C ALA A 355 -18.10 -11.95 13.59
N LEU A 356 -18.34 -10.66 13.86
CA LEU A 356 -18.77 -10.20 15.18
C LEU A 356 -20.11 -10.79 15.57
N LEU A 357 -21.09 -10.78 14.66
CA LEU A 357 -22.41 -11.35 14.92
C LEU A 357 -22.36 -12.86 15.17
N GLY A 358 -21.54 -13.59 14.41
CA GLY A 358 -21.39 -15.03 14.57
C GLY A 358 -20.83 -15.40 15.94
N ILE A 359 -19.78 -14.72 16.39
CA ILE A 359 -19.21 -14.98 17.72
C ILE A 359 -20.09 -14.41 18.85
N ALA A 360 -20.82 -13.31 18.60
CA ALA A 360 -21.78 -12.77 19.55
C ALA A 360 -22.98 -13.71 19.77
N ALA A 361 -23.46 -14.37 18.72
CA ALA A 361 -24.51 -15.39 18.83
C ALA A 361 -24.04 -16.59 19.66
N PHE A 362 -22.79 -17.03 19.47
CA PHE A 362 -22.18 -18.07 20.31
C PHE A 362 -22.09 -17.62 21.79
N TRP A 363 -21.69 -16.38 22.04
CA TRP A 363 -21.65 -15.83 23.40
C TRP A 363 -23.05 -15.80 24.05
N LEU A 364 -24.06 -15.29 23.36
CA LEU A 364 -25.44 -15.26 23.86
C LEU A 364 -25.99 -16.66 24.16
N ALA A 365 -25.66 -17.65 23.33
CA ALA A 365 -26.09 -19.03 23.52
C ALA A 365 -25.36 -19.73 24.69
N SER A 366 -24.06 -19.45 24.86
CA SER A 366 -23.23 -20.10 25.89
C SER A 366 -23.29 -19.40 27.25
N ALA A 367 -23.69 -18.13 27.29
CA ALA A 367 -23.60 -17.25 28.46
C ALA A 367 -22.19 -17.24 29.11
N TRP A 368 -21.15 -17.54 28.33
CA TRP A 368 -19.79 -17.72 28.86
C TRP A 368 -19.17 -16.35 29.21
N PRO A 369 -18.80 -16.10 30.49
CA PRO A 369 -18.39 -14.75 30.92
C PRO A 369 -17.14 -14.22 30.21
N ALA A 370 -16.18 -15.10 29.90
CA ALA A 370 -14.93 -14.69 29.24
C ALA A 370 -15.04 -14.53 27.72
N ALA A 371 -16.16 -14.95 27.09
CA ALA A 371 -16.25 -14.92 25.63
C ALA A 371 -16.22 -13.51 25.03
N VAL A 372 -16.43 -12.45 25.84
CA VAL A 372 -16.21 -11.05 25.42
C VAL A 372 -14.78 -10.85 24.90
N GLY A 373 -13.76 -11.39 25.58
CA GLY A 373 -12.37 -11.30 25.12
C GLY A 373 -12.14 -11.95 23.75
N GLY A 374 -12.79 -13.09 23.51
CA GLY A 374 -12.77 -13.78 22.22
C GLY A 374 -13.48 -12.99 21.12
N MET A 375 -14.65 -12.42 21.42
CA MET A 375 -15.42 -11.57 20.51
C MET A 375 -14.62 -10.33 20.09
N LEU A 376 -13.95 -9.67 21.05
CA LEU A 376 -13.07 -8.54 20.78
C LEU A 376 -11.95 -8.94 19.83
N MET A 377 -11.26 -10.05 20.12
CA MET A 377 -10.12 -10.44 19.31
C MET A 377 -10.53 -10.87 17.90
N ALA A 378 -11.68 -11.55 17.75
CA ALA A 378 -12.23 -11.87 16.44
C ALA A 378 -12.54 -10.61 15.61
N GLY A 379 -13.25 -9.64 16.19
CA GLY A 379 -13.57 -8.37 15.52
C GLY A 379 -12.34 -7.53 15.17
N ILE A 380 -11.37 -7.43 16.10
CA ILE A 380 -10.10 -6.73 15.87
C ILE A 380 -9.33 -7.36 14.71
N LEU A 381 -9.19 -8.69 14.67
CA LEU A 381 -8.45 -9.37 13.60
C LEU A 381 -9.16 -9.25 12.25
N CYS A 382 -10.48 -9.47 12.21
CA CYS A 382 -11.25 -9.37 10.97
C CYS A 382 -11.17 -7.98 10.34
N SER A 383 -11.15 -6.92 11.17
CA SER A 383 -11.03 -5.53 10.73
C SER A 383 -9.58 -5.12 10.39
N LEU A 384 -8.60 -5.51 11.21
CA LEU A 384 -7.18 -5.16 11.00
C LEU A 384 -6.59 -5.83 9.75
N PHE A 385 -7.00 -7.07 9.46
CA PHE A 385 -6.50 -7.84 8.32
C PHE A 385 -7.47 -7.88 7.14
N ALA A 386 -8.45 -6.98 7.11
CA ALA A 386 -9.55 -7.11 6.18
C ALA A 386 -9.15 -7.07 4.70
N ASN A 387 -8.14 -6.27 4.38
CA ASN A 387 -7.58 -6.08 3.03
C ASN A 387 -6.20 -6.77 2.88
N ARG A 388 -5.92 -7.81 3.68
CA ARG A 388 -4.66 -8.56 3.63
C ARG A 388 -4.89 -9.92 3.01
N ASP A 389 -4.21 -10.19 1.90
CA ASP A 389 -4.35 -11.46 1.17
C ASP A 389 -3.85 -12.66 2.01
N ASN A 390 -2.87 -12.44 2.90
CA ASN A 390 -2.34 -13.43 3.84
C ASN A 390 -2.96 -13.32 5.25
N ALA A 391 -4.22 -12.89 5.36
CA ALA A 391 -4.89 -12.70 6.66
C ALA A 391 -4.90 -13.96 7.54
N VAL A 392 -4.98 -15.15 6.95
CA VAL A 392 -4.91 -16.42 7.68
C VAL A 392 -3.53 -16.61 8.32
N GLU A 393 -2.45 -16.40 7.56
CA GLU A 393 -1.07 -16.52 8.07
C GLU A 393 -0.76 -15.47 9.15
N LEU A 394 -1.27 -14.26 8.98
CA LEU A 394 -1.18 -13.20 9.98
C LEU A 394 -1.93 -13.60 11.25
N SER A 395 -3.14 -14.17 11.13
CA SER A 395 -3.92 -14.69 12.26
C SER A 395 -3.19 -15.83 12.98
N MET A 396 -2.52 -16.72 12.26
CA MET A 396 -1.70 -17.79 12.86
C MET A 396 -0.43 -17.24 13.54
N SER A 397 0.14 -16.16 13.02
CA SER A 397 1.24 -15.46 13.69
C SER A 397 0.79 -14.81 14.99
N PHE A 398 -0.42 -14.24 15.01
CA PHE A 398 -1.06 -13.73 16.22
C PHE A 398 -1.32 -14.84 17.23
N LEU A 399 -1.86 -15.99 16.78
CA LEU A 399 -2.10 -17.15 17.64
C LEU A 399 -0.81 -17.61 18.34
N ARG A 400 0.30 -17.73 17.60
CA ARG A 400 1.63 -18.03 18.19
C ARG A 400 2.04 -17.00 19.25
N GLY A 401 1.85 -15.71 18.95
CA GLY A 401 2.14 -14.62 19.90
C GLY A 401 1.32 -14.70 21.18
N ILE A 402 0.03 -15.03 21.09
CA ILE A 402 -0.87 -15.22 22.23
C ILE A 402 -0.44 -16.42 23.07
N LEU A 403 -0.09 -17.55 22.45
CA LEU A 403 0.37 -18.74 23.17
C LEU A 403 1.67 -18.47 23.93
N TYR A 404 2.64 -17.79 23.31
CA TYR A 404 3.86 -17.39 23.99
C TYR A 404 3.59 -16.37 25.11
N ALA A 405 2.68 -15.41 24.88
CA ALA A 405 2.30 -14.43 25.89
C ALA A 405 1.63 -15.09 27.09
N LEU A 406 0.78 -16.09 26.87
CA LEU A 406 0.14 -16.87 27.93
C LEU A 406 1.20 -17.54 28.82
N LEU A 407 2.14 -18.26 28.23
CA LEU A 407 3.20 -18.94 28.99
C LEU A 407 4.04 -17.95 29.80
N ALA A 408 4.43 -16.82 29.20
CA ALA A 408 5.16 -15.78 29.89
C ALA A 408 4.32 -15.12 31.00
N SER A 409 3.02 -14.91 30.76
CA SER A 409 2.11 -14.31 31.74
C SER A 409 1.89 -15.23 32.93
N ILE A 410 1.79 -16.55 32.73
CA ILE A 410 1.69 -17.50 33.86
C ILE A 410 2.92 -17.37 34.78
N VAL A 411 4.13 -17.31 34.22
CA VAL A 411 5.35 -17.16 35.02
C VAL A 411 5.39 -15.81 35.73
N VAL A 412 5.05 -14.73 35.03
CA VAL A 412 5.16 -13.38 35.59
C VAL A 412 4.04 -13.08 36.58
N ASP A 413 2.80 -13.30 36.20
CA ASP A 413 1.60 -12.96 36.96
C ASP A 413 1.40 -13.89 38.16
N GLN A 414 1.64 -15.20 38.02
CA GLN A 414 1.32 -16.17 39.08
C GLN A 414 2.51 -16.49 39.98
N TRP A 415 3.75 -16.26 39.50
CA TRP A 415 4.95 -16.63 40.26
C TRP A 415 5.78 -15.43 40.68
N LEU A 416 6.11 -14.51 39.77
CA LEU A 416 6.99 -13.38 40.09
C LEU A 416 6.28 -12.25 40.84
N LEU A 417 5.21 -11.70 40.26
CA LEU A 417 4.52 -10.51 40.79
C LEU A 417 3.91 -10.69 42.19
N PRO A 418 3.37 -11.85 42.59
CA PRO A 418 2.85 -12.03 43.95
C PRO A 418 3.94 -11.94 45.03
N GLN A 419 5.20 -12.22 44.66
CA GLN A 419 6.35 -12.18 45.57
C GLN A 419 7.09 -10.83 45.52
N TRP A 420 6.83 -10.02 44.48
CA TRP A 420 7.59 -8.81 44.20
C TRP A 420 6.77 -7.57 44.54
N ASN A 421 7.40 -6.64 45.26
CA ASN A 421 6.75 -5.41 45.68
C ASN A 421 7.49 -4.18 45.15
N GLY A 422 6.71 -3.18 44.75
CA GLY A 422 7.23 -1.89 44.31
C GLY A 422 7.50 -1.80 42.81
N PHE A 423 7.50 -0.55 42.35
CA PHE A 423 7.54 -0.21 40.93
C PHE A 423 8.79 -0.71 40.18
N PRO A 424 10.03 -0.65 40.75
CA PRO A 424 11.22 -1.14 40.02
C PRO A 424 11.16 -2.63 39.69
N LEU A 425 10.67 -3.46 40.62
CA LEU A 425 10.52 -4.90 40.39
C LEU A 425 9.41 -5.20 39.38
N LEU A 426 8.30 -4.46 39.42
CA LEU A 426 7.27 -4.52 38.38
C LEU A 426 7.86 -4.19 36.99
N CYS A 427 8.66 -3.13 36.88
CA CYS A 427 9.34 -2.79 35.64
C CYS A 427 10.29 -3.90 35.16
N MET A 428 10.95 -4.62 36.07
CA MET A 428 11.80 -5.74 35.70
C MET A 428 10.98 -6.95 35.22
N ALA A 429 9.89 -7.27 35.93
CA ALA A 429 8.99 -8.38 35.61
C ALA A 429 8.33 -8.22 34.24
N LEU A 430 7.83 -7.01 33.94
CA LEU A 430 7.23 -6.70 32.64
C LEU A 430 8.29 -6.42 31.58
N GLY A 431 9.36 -5.71 31.96
CA GLY A 431 10.35 -5.18 31.05
C GLY A 431 11.18 -6.25 30.36
N VAL A 432 11.52 -7.36 31.04
CA VAL A 432 12.32 -8.43 30.43
C VAL A 432 11.57 -9.10 29.26
N PRO A 433 10.34 -9.62 29.42
CA PRO A 433 9.59 -10.19 28.29
C PRO A 433 9.29 -9.15 27.20
N LEU A 434 8.93 -7.93 27.60
CA LEU A 434 8.63 -6.84 26.66
C LEU A 434 9.86 -6.34 25.90
N PHE A 435 11.08 -6.49 26.46
CA PHE A 435 12.34 -6.21 25.76
C PHE A 435 12.49 -7.11 24.54
N PHE A 436 12.34 -8.43 24.75
CA PHE A 436 12.44 -9.41 23.68
C PHE A 436 11.31 -9.23 22.67
N ALA A 437 10.11 -8.86 23.13
CA ALA A 437 9.03 -8.50 22.23
C ALA A 437 9.40 -7.32 21.34
N ALA A 438 9.95 -6.24 21.92
CA ALA A 438 10.38 -5.06 21.15
C ALA A 438 11.55 -5.37 20.21
N LEU A 439 12.49 -6.25 20.58
CA LEU A 439 13.53 -6.75 19.68
C LEU A 439 12.92 -7.51 18.49
N GLY A 440 11.92 -8.35 18.73
CA GLY A 440 11.21 -9.08 17.68
C GLY A 440 10.43 -8.14 16.74
N MET A 441 9.89 -7.03 17.27
CA MET A 441 9.21 -5.99 16.50
C MET A 441 10.16 -5.21 15.57
N ALA A 442 11.42 -5.00 16.00
CA ALA A 442 12.47 -4.41 15.17
C ALA A 442 13.27 -5.44 14.35
N GLY A 443 12.89 -6.72 14.46
CA GLY A 443 13.55 -7.84 13.82
C GLY A 443 13.06 -8.11 12.39
N PRO A 444 13.29 -9.33 11.88
CA PRO A 444 12.87 -9.71 10.53
C PRO A 444 11.34 -9.69 10.39
N PRO A 445 10.80 -9.44 9.17
CA PRO A 445 9.36 -9.33 8.93
C PRO A 445 8.51 -10.49 9.45
N ALA A 446 9.05 -11.72 9.41
CA ALA A 446 8.37 -12.93 9.89
C ALA A 446 8.10 -12.94 11.41
N LEU A 447 8.87 -12.19 12.20
CA LEU A 447 8.75 -12.12 13.66
C LEU A 447 7.86 -10.97 14.12
N ILE A 448 7.68 -9.91 13.32
CA ILE A 448 7.00 -8.67 13.73
C ILE A 448 5.59 -8.95 14.22
N GLY A 449 4.79 -9.74 13.48
CA GLY A 449 3.40 -10.05 13.85
C GLY A 449 3.31 -10.81 15.18
N THR A 450 4.11 -11.86 15.33
CA THR A 450 4.17 -12.67 16.56
C THR A 450 4.64 -11.85 17.76
N ALA A 451 5.68 -11.04 17.61
CA ALA A 451 6.26 -10.23 18.68
C ALA A 451 5.36 -9.07 19.11
N THR A 452 4.71 -8.40 18.14
CA THR A 452 3.72 -7.34 18.43
C THR A 452 2.54 -7.90 19.20
N THR A 453 2.03 -9.06 18.78
CA THR A 453 0.91 -9.71 19.47
C THR A 453 1.30 -10.19 20.85
N PHE A 454 2.51 -10.75 20.99
CA PHE A 454 3.05 -11.13 22.27
C PHE A 454 3.06 -9.93 23.23
N ALA A 455 3.61 -8.78 22.83
CA ALA A 455 3.67 -7.59 23.68
C ALA A 455 2.27 -7.14 24.13
N ILE A 456 1.35 -7.01 23.18
CA ILE A 456 -0.02 -6.54 23.43
C ILE A 456 -0.76 -7.50 24.37
N GLN A 457 -0.71 -8.80 24.07
CA GLN A 457 -1.47 -9.79 24.82
C GLN A 457 -0.85 -10.07 26.20
N PHE A 458 0.48 -10.01 26.32
CA PHE A 458 1.17 -10.12 27.61
C PHE A 458 0.76 -8.98 28.55
N ILE A 459 0.71 -7.73 28.06
CA ILE A 459 0.19 -6.60 28.83
C ILE A 459 -1.28 -6.80 29.21
N THR A 460 -2.09 -7.35 28.29
CA THR A 460 -3.52 -7.60 28.51
C THR A 460 -3.77 -8.70 29.55
N PHE A 461 -2.96 -9.76 29.57
CA PHE A 461 -3.10 -10.85 30.54
C PHE A 461 -2.63 -10.46 31.94
N ILE A 462 -1.58 -9.65 32.05
CA ILE A 462 -1.11 -9.17 33.36
C ILE A 462 -2.01 -8.05 33.89
N ALA A 463 -2.52 -7.18 33.00
CA ALA A 463 -3.40 -6.07 33.35
C ALA A 463 -2.92 -5.25 34.56
N PRO A 464 -1.73 -4.61 34.49
CA PRO A 464 -1.13 -3.92 35.63
C PRO A 464 -2.04 -2.80 36.16
N ARG A 465 -2.33 -2.85 37.47
CA ARG A 465 -3.18 -1.92 38.22
C ARG A 465 -2.54 -1.63 39.58
N ASN A 466 -2.96 -0.55 40.25
CA ASN A 466 -2.51 -0.24 41.61
C ASN A 466 -2.86 -1.41 42.57
N ASP A 467 -4.05 -1.99 42.41
CA ASP A 467 -4.49 -3.18 43.13
C ASP A 467 -4.50 -4.42 42.22
N MET A 468 -3.39 -5.16 42.22
CA MET A 468 -3.26 -6.40 41.46
C MET A 468 -3.93 -7.58 42.17
N HIS A 469 -4.79 -8.28 41.41
CA HIS A 469 -5.46 -9.50 41.85
C HIS A 469 -5.00 -10.67 40.98
N TYR A 470 -4.44 -11.70 41.62
CA TYR A 470 -3.87 -12.85 40.91
C TYR A 470 -4.85 -14.03 40.96
N ASP A 471 -5.53 -14.29 39.84
CA ASP A 471 -6.43 -15.43 39.68
C ASP A 471 -6.10 -16.23 38.41
N PHE A 472 -5.53 -17.42 38.62
CA PHE A 472 -5.18 -18.33 37.54
C PHE A 472 -6.38 -18.78 36.71
N ALA A 473 -7.55 -18.97 37.34
CA ALA A 473 -8.76 -19.40 36.63
C ALA A 473 -9.24 -18.31 35.67
N SER A 474 -9.34 -17.06 36.13
CA SER A 474 -9.68 -15.91 35.27
C SER A 474 -8.68 -15.72 34.13
N LEU A 475 -7.37 -15.85 34.40
CA LEU A 475 -6.33 -15.76 33.38
C LEU A 475 -6.49 -16.85 32.32
N LEU A 476 -6.66 -18.11 32.72
CA LEU A 476 -6.81 -19.24 31.79
C LEU A 476 -8.10 -19.10 30.97
N ASN A 477 -9.19 -18.69 31.60
CA ASN A 477 -10.49 -18.47 30.96
C ASN A 477 -10.42 -17.37 29.89
N SER A 478 -9.77 -16.25 30.22
CA SER A 478 -9.53 -15.13 29.29
C SER A 478 -8.62 -15.53 28.13
N ALA A 479 -7.60 -16.35 28.40
CA ALA A 479 -6.70 -16.85 27.38
C ALA A 479 -7.39 -17.82 26.41
N GLN A 480 -8.20 -18.75 26.92
CA GLN A 480 -9.01 -19.67 26.11
C GLN A 480 -9.97 -18.90 25.20
N ALA A 481 -10.68 -17.92 25.74
CA ALA A 481 -11.58 -17.08 24.94
C ALA A 481 -10.84 -16.36 23.82
N THR A 482 -9.68 -15.78 24.12
CA THR A 482 -8.84 -15.09 23.13
C THR A 482 -8.37 -16.04 22.02
N VAL A 483 -7.90 -17.23 22.38
CA VAL A 483 -7.45 -18.27 21.42
C VAL A 483 -8.61 -18.71 20.50
N ILE A 484 -9.79 -18.96 21.07
CA ILE A 484 -10.99 -19.30 20.29
C ILE A 484 -11.37 -18.15 19.34
N GLY A 485 -11.32 -16.91 19.81
CA GLY A 485 -11.59 -15.72 18.98
C GLY A 485 -10.66 -15.61 17.78
N VAL A 486 -9.35 -15.86 17.96
CA VAL A 486 -8.37 -15.88 16.85
C VAL A 486 -8.62 -17.04 15.89
N GLY A 487 -8.89 -18.23 16.41
CA GLY A 487 -9.24 -19.40 15.60
C GLY A 487 -10.49 -19.16 14.76
N PHE A 488 -11.51 -18.54 15.36
CA PHE A 488 -12.73 -18.15 14.67
C PHE A 488 -12.49 -17.10 13.58
N ALA A 489 -11.69 -16.06 13.86
CA ALA A 489 -11.32 -15.08 12.84
C ALA A 489 -10.59 -15.73 11.64
N ALA A 490 -9.64 -16.63 11.90
CA ALA A 490 -8.94 -17.37 10.87
C ALA A 490 -9.90 -18.25 10.03
N MET A 491 -10.88 -18.88 10.68
CA MET A 491 -11.94 -19.63 10.01
C MET A 491 -12.79 -18.73 9.12
N VAL A 492 -13.21 -17.56 9.61
CA VAL A 492 -13.98 -16.58 8.82
C VAL A 492 -13.20 -16.11 7.61
N PHE A 493 -11.90 -15.84 7.73
CA PHE A 493 -11.04 -15.49 6.58
C PHE A 493 -10.98 -16.60 5.53
N ARG A 494 -11.03 -17.87 5.95
CA ARG A 494 -11.01 -19.02 5.03
C ARG A 494 -12.36 -19.29 4.37
N LEU A 495 -13.46 -19.13 5.10
CA LEU A 495 -14.81 -19.39 4.62
C LEU A 495 -15.38 -18.26 3.77
N LEU A 496 -15.13 -17.01 4.17
CA LEU A 496 -15.62 -15.80 3.50
C LEU A 496 -14.50 -15.17 2.66
N ALA A 497 -13.90 -15.97 1.78
CA ALA A 497 -12.89 -15.52 0.81
C ALA A 497 -13.50 -15.42 -0.60
N LEU A 498 -13.03 -14.46 -1.39
CA LEU A 498 -13.40 -14.37 -2.80
C LEU A 498 -12.44 -15.21 -3.63
N PRO A 499 -12.92 -15.91 -4.67
CA PRO A 499 -12.06 -16.69 -5.54
C PRO A 499 -11.08 -15.78 -6.28
N PRO A 500 -9.78 -16.13 -6.34
CA PRO A 500 -8.74 -15.28 -6.94
C PRO A 500 -9.03 -15.00 -8.43
N ASP A 501 -9.60 -15.96 -9.14
CA ASP A 501 -9.95 -15.86 -10.56
C ASP A 501 -10.95 -14.71 -10.83
N TRP A 502 -11.94 -14.56 -9.95
CA TRP A 502 -12.93 -13.50 -10.06
C TRP A 502 -12.28 -12.13 -9.88
N VAL A 503 -11.37 -12.00 -8.91
CA VAL A 503 -10.62 -10.76 -8.64
C VAL A 503 -9.78 -10.38 -9.86
N ILE A 504 -9.08 -11.34 -10.46
CA ILE A 504 -8.21 -11.09 -11.63
C ILE A 504 -9.02 -10.68 -12.85
N ARG A 505 -10.09 -11.43 -13.19
CA ARG A 505 -10.98 -11.09 -14.32
C ARG A 505 -11.53 -9.68 -14.16
N ARG A 506 -11.98 -9.33 -12.95
CA ARG A 506 -12.50 -8.01 -12.64
C ARG A 506 -11.44 -6.91 -12.72
N LEU A 507 -10.22 -7.16 -12.27
CA LEU A 507 -9.11 -6.23 -12.41
C LEU A 507 -8.78 -5.99 -13.89
N GLY A 508 -8.78 -7.04 -14.72
CA GLY A 508 -8.60 -6.95 -16.18
C GLY A 508 -9.70 -6.11 -16.85
N GLN A 509 -10.97 -6.39 -16.55
CA GLN A 509 -12.10 -5.57 -17.04
C GLN A 509 -11.97 -4.11 -16.60
N ALA A 510 -11.58 -3.87 -15.35
CA ALA A 510 -11.42 -2.53 -14.84
C ALA A 510 -10.25 -1.79 -15.52
N MET A 511 -9.18 -2.48 -15.93
CA MET A 511 -8.08 -1.94 -16.74
C MET A 511 -8.57 -1.55 -18.14
N ALA A 512 -9.35 -2.43 -18.79
CA ALA A 512 -9.94 -2.18 -20.10
C ALA A 512 -10.88 -0.96 -20.09
N LEU A 513 -11.74 -0.85 -19.07
CA LEU A 513 -12.59 0.33 -18.85
C LEU A 513 -11.78 1.63 -18.65
N ASP A 514 -10.66 1.57 -17.94
CA ASP A 514 -9.80 2.73 -17.73
C ASP A 514 -9.09 3.15 -19.02
N LEU A 515 -8.69 2.20 -19.88
CA LEU A 515 -8.19 2.49 -21.22
C LEU A 515 -9.25 3.20 -22.08
N GLY A 516 -10.50 2.74 -22.01
CA GLY A 516 -11.62 3.42 -22.67
C GLY A 516 -11.80 4.86 -22.17
N ARG A 517 -11.75 5.07 -20.85
CA ARG A 517 -11.83 6.43 -20.25
C ARG A 517 -10.62 7.29 -20.63
N LEU A 518 -9.45 6.69 -20.81
CA LEU A 518 -8.22 7.40 -21.15
C LEU A 518 -8.31 8.11 -22.50
N THR A 519 -9.17 7.68 -23.42
CA THR A 519 -9.34 8.35 -24.72
C THR A 519 -9.95 9.75 -24.57
N ARG A 520 -10.83 9.94 -23.57
CA ARG A 520 -11.55 11.20 -23.30
C ARG A 520 -10.98 12.01 -22.14
N TYR A 521 -10.15 11.41 -21.28
CA TYR A 521 -9.63 12.07 -20.07
C TYR A 521 -8.69 13.25 -20.38
N PRO A 522 -8.75 14.39 -19.66
CA PRO A 522 -7.87 15.55 -19.90
C PRO A 522 -6.38 15.19 -19.89
N LEU A 523 -5.64 15.59 -20.94
CA LEU A 523 -4.23 15.21 -21.17
C LEU A 523 -3.30 15.61 -20.02
N GLU A 524 -3.49 16.81 -19.45
CA GLU A 524 -2.68 17.34 -18.35
C GLU A 524 -2.62 16.42 -17.13
N GLN A 525 -3.72 15.71 -16.85
CA GLN A 525 -3.86 14.84 -15.69
C GLN A 525 -3.82 13.35 -16.06
N ALA A 526 -3.94 13.01 -17.35
CA ALA A 526 -4.11 11.65 -17.83
C ALA A 526 -2.96 10.72 -17.42
N GLU A 527 -1.71 11.20 -17.45
CA GLU A 527 -0.55 10.40 -17.06
C GLU A 527 -0.59 10.02 -15.57
N SER A 528 -0.88 10.99 -14.69
CA SER A 528 -0.99 10.74 -13.25
C SER A 528 -2.18 9.84 -12.90
N TRP A 529 -3.30 10.03 -13.60
CA TRP A 529 -4.54 9.30 -13.39
C TRP A 529 -4.41 7.84 -13.83
N PHE A 530 -3.93 7.61 -15.06
CA PHE A 530 -3.78 6.27 -15.62
C PHE A 530 -2.60 5.53 -14.97
N GLY A 531 -1.44 6.19 -14.86
CA GLY A 531 -0.23 5.58 -14.30
C GLY A 531 -0.42 5.10 -12.88
N GLY A 532 -1.07 5.89 -12.02
CA GLY A 532 -1.37 5.51 -10.63
C GLY A 532 -2.32 4.33 -10.52
N ARG A 533 -3.43 4.34 -11.27
CA ARG A 533 -4.42 3.25 -11.23
C ARG A 533 -3.87 1.96 -11.82
N MET A 534 -3.09 2.05 -12.90
CA MET A 534 -2.48 0.89 -13.52
C MET A 534 -1.41 0.28 -12.61
N ALA A 535 -0.52 1.09 -12.03
CA ALA A 535 0.46 0.62 -11.06
C ALA A 535 -0.22 -0.07 -9.87
N ASP A 536 -1.31 0.51 -9.35
CA ASP A 536 -2.04 -0.11 -8.23
C ASP A 536 -2.61 -1.49 -8.58
N ARG A 537 -3.26 -1.60 -9.73
CA ARG A 537 -3.89 -2.86 -10.14
C ARG A 537 -2.87 -3.91 -10.54
N LEU A 538 -1.76 -3.50 -11.17
CA LEU A 538 -0.63 -4.39 -11.42
C LEU A 538 -0.07 -4.92 -10.11
N ILE A 539 0.10 -4.10 -9.07
CA ILE A 539 0.54 -4.61 -7.76
C ILE A 539 -0.47 -5.58 -7.16
N ARG A 540 -1.77 -5.33 -7.31
CA ARG A 540 -2.81 -6.27 -6.84
C ARG A 540 -2.78 -7.60 -7.62
N LEU A 541 -2.66 -7.55 -8.94
CA LEU A 541 -2.51 -8.74 -9.79
C LEU A 541 -1.23 -9.52 -9.43
N ALA A 542 -0.14 -8.81 -9.16
CA ALA A 542 1.15 -9.39 -8.77
C ALA A 542 1.08 -10.22 -7.50
N ARG A 543 0.35 -9.72 -6.50
CA ARG A 543 0.17 -10.42 -5.22
C ARG A 543 -0.54 -11.76 -5.40
N HIS A 544 -1.38 -11.86 -6.43
CA HIS A 544 -2.09 -13.09 -6.76
C HIS A 544 -1.28 -13.96 -7.73
N TYR A 545 -0.28 -13.43 -8.44
CA TYR A 545 0.53 -14.15 -9.43
C TYR A 545 1.11 -15.47 -8.90
N ALA A 546 1.77 -15.43 -7.73
CA ALA A 546 2.40 -16.61 -7.13
C ALA A 546 1.40 -17.67 -6.64
N LEU A 547 0.14 -17.28 -6.43
CA LEU A 547 -0.93 -18.16 -5.96
C LEU A 547 -1.67 -18.86 -7.11
N LEU A 548 -1.40 -18.47 -8.36
CA LEU A 548 -2.13 -18.97 -9.53
C LEU A 548 -1.47 -20.21 -10.15
N PRO A 549 -2.27 -21.15 -10.68
CA PRO A 549 -1.79 -22.18 -11.59
C PRO A 549 -1.03 -21.56 -12.78
N GLN A 550 -0.01 -22.25 -13.29
CA GLN A 550 0.83 -21.77 -14.40
C GLN A 550 0.05 -21.32 -15.64
N ALA A 551 -1.10 -21.94 -15.93
CA ALA A 551 -1.98 -21.53 -17.04
C ALA A 551 -2.58 -20.12 -16.84
N MET A 552 -2.83 -19.71 -15.59
CA MET A 552 -3.44 -18.41 -15.26
C MET A 552 -2.41 -17.34 -14.91
N GLN A 553 -1.16 -17.73 -14.60
CA GLN A 553 -0.02 -16.80 -14.49
C GLN A 553 0.17 -16.00 -15.78
N ARG A 554 -0.21 -16.55 -16.95
CA ARG A 554 -0.19 -15.86 -18.24
C ARG A 554 -1.11 -14.63 -18.31
N ARG A 555 -2.20 -14.57 -17.53
CA ARG A 555 -3.09 -13.39 -17.44
C ARG A 555 -2.45 -12.16 -16.80
N TRP A 556 -1.30 -12.34 -16.16
CA TRP A 556 -0.43 -11.21 -15.78
C TRP A 556 -0.01 -10.36 -16.99
N LEU A 557 0.20 -11.02 -18.13
CA LEU A 557 0.58 -10.37 -19.38
C LEU A 557 -0.52 -9.41 -19.85
N ASP A 558 -1.80 -9.72 -19.60
CA ASP A 558 -2.93 -8.83 -19.95
C ASP A 558 -2.80 -7.47 -19.25
N GLY A 559 -2.40 -7.47 -17.98
CA GLY A 559 -2.16 -6.23 -17.24
C GLY A 559 -0.99 -5.42 -17.81
N LEU A 560 0.09 -6.11 -18.20
CA LEU A 560 1.25 -5.45 -18.83
C LEU A 560 0.89 -4.91 -20.22
N LEU A 561 0.13 -5.65 -21.01
CA LEU A 561 -0.36 -5.21 -22.32
C LEU A 561 -1.33 -4.05 -22.17
N ALA A 562 -2.18 -4.03 -21.16
CA ALA A 562 -3.03 -2.90 -20.84
C ALA A 562 -2.20 -1.65 -20.51
N LEU A 563 -1.14 -1.78 -19.70
CA LEU A 563 -0.21 -0.69 -19.41
C LEU A 563 0.48 -0.18 -20.70
N ASP A 564 0.91 -1.11 -21.56
CA ASP A 564 1.58 -0.81 -22.80
C ASP A 564 0.65 -0.11 -23.80
N MET A 565 -0.59 -0.57 -23.95
CA MET A 565 -1.64 0.06 -24.75
C MET A 565 -1.93 1.49 -24.28
N GLY A 566 -2.09 1.69 -22.97
CA GLY A 566 -2.30 3.02 -22.41
C GLY A 566 -1.08 3.94 -22.61
N SER A 567 0.12 3.36 -22.69
CA SER A 567 1.32 4.12 -23.01
C SER A 567 1.30 4.69 -24.42
N GLU A 568 1.02 3.83 -25.40
CA GLU A 568 0.95 4.24 -26.81
C GLU A 568 -0.19 5.22 -27.04
N LEU A 569 -1.34 4.98 -26.40
CA LEU A 569 -2.47 5.91 -26.45
C LEU A 569 -2.09 7.30 -25.91
N LEU A 570 -1.44 7.37 -24.75
CA LEU A 570 -0.99 8.64 -24.19
C LEU A 570 -0.02 9.37 -25.11
N HIS A 571 0.94 8.65 -25.70
CA HIS A 571 1.89 9.24 -26.63
C HIS A 571 1.20 9.77 -27.89
N LEU A 572 0.35 8.95 -28.51
CA LEU A 572 -0.45 9.34 -29.68
C LEU A 572 -1.29 10.59 -29.41
N ARG A 573 -1.93 10.66 -28.23
CA ARG A 573 -2.72 11.84 -27.84
C ARG A 573 -1.87 13.10 -27.65
N HIS A 574 -0.62 12.97 -27.16
CA HIS A 574 0.30 14.11 -27.08
C HIS A 574 0.72 14.60 -28.47
N CYS A 575 1.09 13.69 -29.37
CA CYS A 575 1.43 14.03 -30.76
C CYS A 575 0.26 14.75 -31.46
N LEU A 576 -0.96 14.30 -31.21
CA LEU A 576 -2.18 14.86 -31.82
C LEU A 576 -2.82 16.00 -31.02
N ALA A 577 -2.19 16.50 -29.95
CA ALA A 577 -2.77 17.55 -29.10
C ALA A 577 -2.99 18.85 -29.88
N GLY A 578 -2.04 19.20 -30.76
CA GLY A 578 -2.08 20.39 -31.62
C GLY A 578 -2.91 20.27 -32.90
N ALA A 579 -3.57 19.12 -33.15
CA ALA A 579 -4.32 18.89 -34.39
C ALA A 579 -5.48 19.89 -34.57
N ARG A 580 -5.63 20.42 -35.80
CA ARG A 580 -6.67 21.41 -36.17
C ARG A 580 -7.54 20.88 -37.32
N GLY A 581 -8.65 21.57 -37.62
CA GLY A 581 -9.48 21.28 -38.80
C GLY A 581 -10.00 19.83 -38.90
N VAL A 582 -9.79 19.21 -40.06
CA VAL A 582 -10.23 17.85 -40.38
C VAL A 582 -9.50 16.81 -39.51
N LEU A 583 -8.20 16.97 -39.28
CA LEU A 583 -7.41 16.07 -38.44
C LEU A 583 -7.94 16.04 -37.00
N ARG A 584 -8.38 17.18 -36.46
CA ARG A 584 -9.03 17.24 -35.13
C ARG A 584 -10.31 16.40 -35.07
N LYS A 585 -11.15 16.47 -36.11
CA LYS A 585 -12.41 15.70 -36.19
C LYS A 585 -12.12 14.20 -36.29
N ARG A 586 -11.18 13.80 -37.16
CA ARG A 586 -10.76 12.40 -37.35
C ARG A 586 -10.11 11.82 -36.09
N ARG A 587 -9.25 12.59 -35.42
CA ARG A 587 -8.69 12.24 -34.10
C ARG A 587 -9.81 11.98 -33.08
N GLN A 588 -10.81 12.86 -33.00
CA GLN A 588 -11.90 12.69 -32.04
C GLN A 588 -12.72 11.43 -32.32
N ALA A 589 -13.11 11.20 -33.59
CA ALA A 589 -13.82 9.99 -33.99
C ALA A 589 -13.02 8.71 -33.69
N PHE A 590 -11.70 8.72 -33.96
CA PHE A 590 -10.81 7.63 -33.61
C PHE A 590 -10.80 7.36 -32.10
N LEU A 591 -10.63 8.40 -31.27
CA LEU A 591 -10.60 8.26 -29.80
C LEU A 591 -11.93 7.77 -29.22
N ASP A 592 -13.06 8.17 -29.79
CA ASP A 592 -14.38 7.72 -29.36
C ASP A 592 -14.60 6.25 -29.71
N ASN A 593 -14.35 5.84 -30.96
CA ASN A 593 -14.48 4.45 -31.39
C ASN A 593 -13.48 3.52 -30.67
N LEU A 594 -12.25 3.98 -30.45
CA LEU A 594 -11.25 3.25 -29.69
C LEU A 594 -11.67 3.08 -28.23
N GLY A 595 -12.31 4.11 -27.65
CA GLY A 595 -12.83 4.07 -26.29
C GLY A 595 -13.91 3.01 -26.12
N ASP A 596 -14.78 2.84 -27.12
CA ASP A 596 -15.82 1.82 -27.13
C ASP A 596 -15.22 0.42 -27.35
N LEU A 597 -14.23 0.28 -28.25
CA LEU A 597 -13.50 -0.98 -28.45
C LEU A 597 -12.85 -1.46 -27.15
N PHE A 598 -12.13 -0.59 -26.44
CA PHE A 598 -11.50 -0.96 -25.17
C PHE A 598 -12.48 -1.35 -24.07
N GLN A 599 -13.69 -0.76 -24.04
CA GLN A 599 -14.72 -1.17 -23.07
C GLN A 599 -15.23 -2.59 -23.32
N THR A 600 -15.25 -3.03 -24.58
CA THR A 600 -15.63 -4.41 -24.93
C THR A 600 -14.54 -5.44 -24.63
N GLY A 601 -13.29 -5.01 -24.46
CA GLY A 601 -12.13 -5.86 -24.17
C GLY A 601 -11.49 -6.50 -25.42
N PRO A 602 -10.30 -7.12 -25.27
CA PRO A 602 -9.67 -7.92 -26.32
C PRO A 602 -10.49 -9.19 -26.58
N ALA A 603 -10.57 -9.62 -27.84
CA ALA A 603 -11.20 -10.89 -28.23
C ALA A 603 -10.78 -11.30 -29.65
N PRO A 604 -10.85 -12.60 -29.98
CA PRO A 604 -10.68 -13.10 -31.35
C PRO A 604 -11.51 -12.30 -32.36
N GLY A 605 -10.90 -11.90 -33.48
CA GLY A 605 -11.58 -11.20 -34.58
C GLY A 605 -11.77 -9.70 -34.36
N ARG A 606 -11.39 -9.15 -33.20
CA ARG A 606 -11.39 -7.70 -32.95
C ARG A 606 -10.10 -7.00 -33.38
N GLU A 607 -9.13 -7.73 -33.92
CA GLU A 607 -7.90 -7.17 -34.49
C GLU A 607 -8.23 -6.25 -35.67
N ALA A 608 -9.03 -6.75 -36.60
CA ALA A 608 -9.41 -6.05 -37.83
C ALA A 608 -10.09 -4.70 -37.53
N ARG A 609 -10.88 -4.64 -36.45
CA ARG A 609 -11.60 -3.43 -36.09
C ARG A 609 -10.67 -2.29 -35.68
N LEU A 610 -9.58 -2.58 -34.97
CA LEU A 610 -8.61 -1.56 -34.65
C LEU A 610 -7.79 -1.15 -35.88
N ASP A 611 -7.48 -2.10 -36.75
CA ASP A 611 -6.73 -1.84 -37.97
C ASP A 611 -7.49 -0.86 -38.88
N GLU A 612 -8.80 -1.06 -39.08
CA GLU A 612 -9.68 -0.11 -39.78
C GLU A 612 -9.61 1.30 -39.20
N LEU A 613 -9.70 1.43 -37.87
CA LEU A 613 -9.64 2.72 -37.18
C LEU A 613 -8.28 3.39 -37.35
N CYS A 614 -7.20 2.61 -37.29
CA CYS A 614 -5.84 3.09 -37.50
C CYS A 614 -5.62 3.56 -38.94
N ASP A 615 -6.14 2.83 -39.93
CA ASP A 615 -6.01 3.16 -41.35
C ASP A 615 -6.75 4.46 -41.70
N GLU A 616 -7.96 4.67 -41.15
CA GLU A 616 -8.70 5.92 -41.32
C GLU A 616 -7.95 7.14 -40.78
N LEU A 617 -7.31 7.00 -39.60
CA LEU A 617 -6.55 8.10 -38.99
C LEU A 617 -5.19 8.31 -39.69
N ASP A 618 -4.52 7.23 -40.13
CA ASP A 618 -3.29 7.32 -40.92
C ASP A 618 -3.53 8.00 -42.27
N ALA A 619 -4.64 7.72 -42.94
CA ALA A 619 -5.04 8.42 -44.16
C ALA A 619 -5.25 9.92 -43.90
N ALA A 620 -5.91 10.28 -42.79
CA ALA A 620 -6.08 11.67 -42.41
C ALA A 620 -4.73 12.37 -42.11
N LEU A 621 -3.81 11.68 -41.44
CA LEU A 621 -2.46 12.19 -41.15
C LEU A 621 -1.62 12.41 -42.42
N ARG A 622 -1.76 11.55 -43.44
CA ARG A 622 -1.10 11.73 -44.74
C ARG A 622 -1.69 12.89 -45.54
N SER A 623 -2.99 13.14 -45.40
CA SER A 623 -3.69 14.23 -46.08
C SER A 623 -3.50 15.60 -45.43
N ASP A 624 -2.96 15.65 -44.20
CA ASP A 624 -2.77 16.89 -43.46
C ASP A 624 -1.64 17.73 -44.10
N PRO A 625 -1.80 19.06 -44.23
CA PRO A 625 -0.75 19.94 -44.76
C PRO A 625 0.57 19.82 -43.98
N GLY A 626 0.49 19.50 -42.68
CA GLY A 626 1.63 19.23 -41.82
C GLY A 626 2.03 17.76 -41.75
N HIS A 627 1.76 16.91 -42.75
CA HIS A 627 2.11 15.49 -42.71
C HIS A 627 3.60 15.21 -42.47
N LEU A 628 4.48 16.14 -42.88
CA LEU A 628 5.92 16.12 -42.60
C LEU A 628 6.27 16.68 -41.21
N ALA A 629 5.34 17.26 -40.46
CA ALA A 629 5.62 17.68 -39.09
C ALA A 629 6.01 16.45 -38.24
N GLU A 630 7.02 16.62 -37.40
CA GLU A 630 7.53 15.57 -36.50
C GLU A 630 6.38 14.89 -35.73
N ASN A 631 5.47 15.68 -35.16
CA ASN A 631 4.29 15.19 -34.43
C ASN A 631 3.40 14.24 -35.25
N ASN A 632 3.17 14.54 -36.54
CA ASN A 632 2.35 13.68 -37.40
C ASN A 632 3.08 12.38 -37.75
N ARG A 633 4.41 12.43 -37.96
CA ARG A 633 5.23 11.23 -38.19
C ARG A 633 5.26 10.31 -36.96
N LEU A 634 5.50 10.89 -35.77
CA LEU A 634 5.48 10.16 -34.49
C LEU A 634 4.09 9.56 -34.20
N ALA A 635 3.01 10.28 -34.54
CA ALA A 635 1.64 9.77 -34.40
C ALA A 635 1.40 8.52 -35.25
N ARG A 636 1.91 8.47 -36.48
CA ARG A 636 1.78 7.31 -37.38
C ARG A 636 2.54 6.08 -36.85
N ALA A 637 3.74 6.27 -36.32
CA ALA A 637 4.49 5.20 -35.66
C ALA A 637 3.76 4.69 -34.41
N ALA A 638 3.21 5.59 -33.59
CA ALA A 638 2.40 5.23 -32.43
C ALA A 638 1.14 4.43 -32.81
N LEU A 639 0.46 4.76 -33.92
CA LEU A 639 -0.69 4.01 -34.43
C LEU A 639 -0.33 2.56 -34.79
N ARG A 640 0.78 2.36 -35.53
CA ARG A 640 1.28 1.01 -35.85
C ARG A 640 1.56 0.21 -34.58
N GLN A 641 2.21 0.84 -33.60
CA GLN A 641 2.55 0.18 -32.35
C GLN A 641 1.30 -0.21 -31.53
N LEU A 642 0.28 0.65 -31.55
CA LEU A 642 -1.00 0.42 -30.89
C LEU A 642 -1.74 -0.76 -31.54
N SER A 643 -1.79 -0.83 -32.88
CA SER A 643 -2.31 -1.99 -33.63
C SER A 643 -1.54 -3.28 -33.31
N ASN A 644 -0.21 -3.27 -33.37
CA ASN A 644 0.62 -4.45 -33.09
C ASN A 644 0.43 -4.98 -31.66
N THR A 645 0.34 -4.07 -30.69
CA THR A 645 0.13 -4.43 -29.27
C THR A 645 -1.27 -5.02 -29.06
N TRP A 646 -2.30 -4.48 -29.72
CA TRP A 646 -3.66 -5.02 -29.67
C TRP A 646 -3.77 -6.40 -30.32
N ARG A 647 -3.13 -6.62 -31.48
CA ARG A 647 -3.06 -7.94 -32.12
C ARG A 647 -2.36 -8.97 -31.25
N ALA A 648 -1.29 -8.57 -30.55
CA ALA A 648 -0.64 -9.47 -29.58
C ALA A 648 -1.60 -9.82 -28.43
N TRP A 649 -2.38 -8.85 -27.94
CA TRP A 649 -3.35 -9.07 -26.88
C TRP A 649 -4.52 -9.96 -27.30
N CYS A 650 -5.11 -9.74 -28.49
CA CYS A 650 -6.20 -10.59 -28.99
C CYS A 650 -5.73 -12.03 -29.25
N ARG A 651 -4.54 -12.22 -29.84
CA ARG A 651 -3.95 -13.56 -30.02
C ARG A 651 -3.71 -14.29 -28.71
N LEU A 652 -3.33 -13.56 -27.67
CA LEU A 652 -3.22 -14.17 -26.34
C LEU A 652 -4.59 -14.67 -25.89
N GLU A 653 -5.67 -13.89 -25.99
CA GLU A 653 -7.01 -14.36 -25.62
C GLU A 653 -7.46 -15.62 -26.40
N ASP A 654 -7.11 -15.74 -27.69
CA ASP A 654 -7.40 -16.93 -28.50
C ASP A 654 -6.75 -18.20 -27.93
N GLU A 655 -5.52 -18.09 -27.45
CA GLU A 655 -4.79 -19.20 -26.84
C GLU A 655 -5.35 -19.63 -25.47
N HIS A 656 -6.06 -18.73 -24.78
CA HIS A 656 -6.63 -19.01 -23.45
C HIS A 656 -8.06 -19.55 -23.49
N GLY A 657 -8.73 -19.49 -24.66
CA GLY A 657 -10.12 -19.90 -24.86
C GLY A 657 -11.13 -18.90 -24.26
N PRO A 658 -12.40 -18.86 -24.74
CA PRO A 658 -13.41 -17.98 -24.17
C PRO A 658 -13.69 -18.38 -22.72
N GLY A 659 -13.34 -17.49 -21.79
CA GLY A 659 -13.42 -17.72 -20.35
C GLY A 659 -14.80 -17.57 -19.73
#